data_AF-A0A949CX25-F1
#
_entry.id   AF-A0A949CX25-F1
#
_cell.length_a   1.000
_cell.length_b   1.000
_cell.length_c   1.000
_cell.angle_alpha   90.00
_cell.angle_beta   90.00
_cell.angle_gamma   90.00
#
_symmetry.space_group_name_H-M   'P 1'
#
loop_
_entity.id
_entity.type
_entity.pdbx_description
1 polymer ?
#
loop_
_entity_poly.entity_id
_entity_poly.type
_entity_poly.pdbx_seq_one_letter_code
_entity_poly.pdbx_strand_id
1 'polypeptide(L)'
;MPLSFTSFRTLTVALACVAGNAVAAQPQESGPKSAANLQSQAPAELAQRLQALVQAEIAAGKLPGAVVLVGHRGRVVYRQAMGQRAIVPQAEAMTPDTVFDVASLTKVVATATATMMLVERGELRLADTVGRWIPELQQEAAKRVTVLQLLTHVAGYAPDFDLKQAWTGREGMLRALASEGLAHAPGSKFVYSDIGFIVLGEIIERVSGRRLDQFFAQEIATPLGMRDSAFRRLDTSGLASDEAVLARMAPTERIRGQQSYLGSSFQGPAAQGQRMLRGQVHDPTAHRMSGVAGHAGLFSTADDLARFAQMVLNGGALEGRRLLSAASIARMTSPVVVSEEGWTRGLGWDMASPFSANRGELFPLGSYGHTGFTGTSLWIDPVSQTYVVFLSNRVHPDGKGDVTALRAKVATMVAAWYGASNRPAQPSLENFEAQYAAQVAAQMPRFRLQAEKARGAFVPAVRVAPSAVLNGIDVLERNGFQPLAGMRLGLVTNHTGRNRAGRSTIDVLSTTKSVQLVALFSPEHGIRGELDQAQIADDVDAATGLPVYSLYGKSRRPKPEQLQSLDALVFDIQDIGTRFYTYISTLQHVMEEAAKAGKPVFVLDRPNPINGVQVEGPLADADKLSFVATHTLPVRHGMTMGELALMFNREQGIGADVRVIAMENWRRTQWFDETQQLWVNPSPNMRSLTQATLYPGVGLLEYTNVSVGRGTDTPFEWVGAPYIDGRVLAQHLNARGLPGVRFVPVRFQPTASVFKGQWCGGVNIVITDRAQFRSVRVGLEMAAALRHLYPQDWKAERLLALLVHAQTFDALSRGQDPQALSLTLDSVAEAFKLRRQPFLLY
;
A
#
# COMPACT_ATOMS: atom_id res chain seq x y z
N MET A 1 11.25 58.77 54.08
CA MET A 1 11.57 58.65 55.52
C MET A 1 10.48 59.33 56.31
N PRO A 2 10.19 58.94 57.57
CA PRO A 2 10.36 57.61 58.19
C PRO A 2 8.96 56.99 58.52
N LEU A 3 8.76 55.68 58.57
CA LEU A 3 9.02 54.85 59.77
C LEU A 3 8.97 53.34 59.43
N SER A 4 8.89 52.48 60.46
CA SER A 4 9.70 51.27 60.55
C SER A 4 9.21 50.32 61.66
N PHE A 5 9.42 49.01 61.48
CA PHE A 5 9.12 47.92 62.44
C PHE A 5 7.60 47.71 62.72
N THR A 6 7.03 46.52 62.96
CA THR A 6 7.50 45.11 63.06
C THR A 6 6.24 44.21 62.83
N SER A 7 6.23 42.88 62.64
CA SER A 7 7.19 41.75 62.51
C SER A 7 6.40 40.54 61.95
N PHE A 8 7.03 39.44 61.50
CA PHE A 8 6.60 38.06 61.87
C PHE A 8 7.57 36.95 61.39
N ARG A 9 8.18 36.29 62.38
CA ARG A 9 8.72 34.90 62.44
C ARG A 9 9.08 34.15 61.14
N THR A 10 10.38 33.96 60.94
CA THR A 10 10.96 32.88 60.12
C THR A 10 10.73 31.51 60.76
N LEU A 11 10.34 30.50 59.98
CA LEU A 11 10.33 29.09 60.42
C LEU A 11 11.50 28.34 59.75
N THR A 12 12.43 27.86 60.55
CA THR A 12 13.60 27.11 60.07
C THR A 12 13.25 25.63 59.91
N VAL A 13 13.39 25.09 58.69
CA VAL A 13 13.44 23.64 58.45
C VAL A 13 14.83 23.31 57.92
N ALA A 14 15.57 22.49 58.67
CA ALA A 14 16.89 22.05 58.27
C ALA A 14 16.80 20.96 57.20
N LEU A 15 17.56 21.11 56.10
CA LEU A 15 17.83 20.03 55.17
C LEU A 15 19.23 19.49 55.47
N ALA A 16 19.33 18.20 55.79
CA ALA A 16 20.60 17.57 56.10
C ALA A 16 21.42 17.36 54.80
N CYS A 17 22.64 17.91 54.76
CA CYS A 17 23.58 17.63 53.67
C CYS A 17 24.18 16.23 53.84
N VAL A 18 23.86 15.32 52.92
CA VAL A 18 24.66 14.11 52.68
C VAL A 18 25.57 14.38 51.50
N ALA A 19 26.89 14.26 51.71
CA ALA A 19 27.88 14.54 50.68
C ALA A 19 27.86 13.47 49.58
N GLY A 20 27.56 13.89 48.34
CA GLY A 20 27.77 13.10 47.13
C GLY A 20 28.99 13.64 46.38
N ASN A 21 29.98 12.79 46.12
CA ASN A 21 31.24 13.19 45.47
C ASN A 21 31.01 13.68 44.04
N ALA A 22 31.14 14.99 43.81
CA ALA A 22 31.26 15.56 42.48
C ALA A 22 32.70 15.39 41.98
N VAL A 23 32.93 14.42 41.08
CA VAL A 23 34.20 14.31 40.35
C VAL A 23 34.24 15.41 39.29
N ALA A 24 35.00 16.47 39.57
CA ALA A 24 35.29 17.51 38.60
C ALA A 24 36.13 16.92 37.44
N ALA A 25 35.61 16.98 36.22
CA ALA A 25 36.37 16.60 35.04
C ALA A 25 37.46 17.65 34.76
N GLN A 26 38.73 17.29 35.01
CA GLN A 26 39.87 18.10 34.60
C GLN A 26 40.01 18.09 33.07
N PRO A 27 40.41 19.21 32.44
CA PRO A 27 40.74 19.23 31.03
C PRO A 27 42.07 18.50 30.79
N GLN A 28 42.04 17.36 30.09
CA GLN A 28 43.28 16.73 29.62
C GLN A 28 43.81 17.46 28.39
N GLU A 29 44.99 18.06 28.54
CA GLU A 29 45.78 18.58 27.42
C GLU A 29 46.20 17.45 26.47
N SER A 30 45.94 17.61 25.18
CA SER A 30 46.35 16.67 24.12
C SER A 30 47.47 17.26 23.27
N GLY A 31 48.69 17.22 23.80
CA GLY A 31 49.90 17.46 23.01
C GLY A 31 50.08 16.43 21.88
N PRO A 32 50.69 16.79 20.74
CA PRO A 32 50.73 15.92 19.56
C PRO A 32 51.72 14.76 19.76
N LYS A 33 51.20 13.54 19.95
CA LYS A 33 52.03 12.33 19.87
C LYS A 33 52.29 11.96 18.41
N SER A 34 53.55 11.69 18.10
CA SER A 34 54.10 11.52 16.75
C SER A 34 53.39 10.45 15.92
N ALA A 35 53.29 10.69 14.61
CA ALA A 35 52.82 9.72 13.64
C ALA A 35 53.70 8.45 13.66
N ALA A 36 53.12 7.33 14.07
CA ALA A 36 53.66 5.99 13.89
C ALA A 36 52.61 5.13 13.17
N ASN A 37 53.07 4.36 12.18
CA ASN A 37 52.22 3.58 11.27
C ASN A 37 51.32 2.57 12.00
N LEU A 38 50.00 2.75 11.88
CA LEU A 38 49.01 1.68 12.00
C LEU A 38 47.94 1.88 10.93
N GLN A 39 48.13 1.25 9.76
CA GLN A 39 47.04 1.01 8.82
C GLN A 39 46.07 0.02 9.47
N SER A 40 44.99 0.53 10.08
CA SER A 40 43.97 -0.30 10.72
C SER A 40 43.04 -0.94 9.69
N GLN A 41 43.53 -1.99 9.01
CA GLN A 41 42.69 -2.87 8.21
C GLN A 41 41.80 -3.71 9.13
N ALA A 42 40.62 -4.08 8.63
CA ALA A 42 39.74 -5.00 9.32
C ALA A 42 40.40 -6.38 9.51
N PRO A 43 40.04 -7.15 10.56
CA PRO A 43 40.51 -8.51 10.74
C PRO A 43 40.34 -9.32 9.45
N ALA A 44 41.40 -10.00 9.01
CA ALA A 44 41.44 -10.67 7.70
C ALA A 44 40.26 -11.63 7.50
N GLU A 45 39.85 -12.32 8.56
CA GLU A 45 38.67 -13.19 8.56
C GLU A 45 37.36 -12.44 8.28
N LEU A 46 37.13 -11.27 8.91
CA LEU A 46 35.94 -10.46 8.63
C LEU A 46 35.95 -9.98 7.17
N ALA A 47 37.10 -9.48 6.70
CA ALA A 47 37.24 -9.00 5.32
C ALA A 47 36.95 -10.11 4.30
N GLN A 48 37.52 -11.32 4.51
CA GLN A 48 37.26 -12.49 3.68
C GLN A 48 35.79 -12.93 3.72
N ARG A 49 35.17 -13.01 4.91
CA ARG A 49 33.76 -13.38 5.05
C ARG A 49 32.83 -12.36 4.39
N LEU A 50 33.08 -11.05 4.55
CA LEU A 50 32.30 -9.99 3.89
C LEU A 50 32.41 -10.08 2.38
N GLN A 51 33.63 -10.26 1.86
CA GLN A 51 33.87 -10.44 0.43
C GLN A 51 33.15 -11.68 -0.10
N ALA A 52 33.30 -12.84 0.55
CA ALA A 52 32.67 -14.09 0.13
C ALA A 52 31.14 -13.99 0.10
N LEU A 53 30.55 -13.36 1.13
CA LEU A 53 29.10 -13.13 1.21
C LEU A 53 28.59 -12.27 0.04
N VAL A 54 29.24 -11.14 -0.23
CA VAL A 54 28.83 -10.23 -1.31
C VAL A 54 29.05 -10.88 -2.68
N GLN A 55 30.16 -11.58 -2.88
CA GLN A 55 30.45 -12.32 -4.12
C GLN A 55 29.44 -13.46 -4.38
N ALA A 56 28.98 -14.16 -3.34
CA ALA A 56 27.96 -15.21 -3.49
C ALA A 56 26.61 -14.65 -3.98
N GLU A 57 26.15 -13.52 -3.42
CA GLU A 57 24.90 -12.89 -3.85
C GLU A 57 25.02 -12.26 -5.26
N ILE A 58 26.21 -11.76 -5.64
CA ILE A 58 26.52 -11.34 -7.03
C ILE A 58 26.43 -12.54 -7.98
N ALA A 59 27.05 -13.68 -7.65
CA ALA A 59 26.98 -14.90 -8.44
C ALA A 59 25.56 -15.46 -8.55
N ALA A 60 24.72 -15.25 -7.52
CA ALA A 60 23.30 -15.58 -7.51
C ALA A 60 22.41 -14.56 -8.28
N GLY A 61 23.00 -13.55 -8.93
CA GLY A 61 22.28 -12.56 -9.73
C GLY A 61 21.40 -11.59 -8.92
N LYS A 62 21.63 -11.45 -7.62
CA LYS A 62 20.84 -10.56 -6.74
C LYS A 62 21.19 -9.09 -6.87
N LEU A 63 22.40 -8.82 -7.39
CA LEU A 63 22.98 -7.50 -7.64
C LEU A 63 24.13 -7.66 -8.66
N PRO A 64 24.45 -6.64 -9.47
CA PRO A 64 25.60 -6.69 -10.37
C PRO A 64 26.94 -6.55 -9.62
N GLY A 65 26.92 -5.83 -8.49
CA GLY A 65 28.10 -5.49 -7.71
C GLY A 65 27.76 -4.55 -6.54
N ALA A 66 28.75 -4.31 -5.68
CA ALA A 66 28.62 -3.39 -4.54
C ALA A 66 29.96 -2.75 -4.16
N VAL A 67 29.88 -1.57 -3.54
CA VAL A 67 30.96 -1.00 -2.71
C VAL A 67 30.51 -1.07 -1.26
N VAL A 68 31.32 -1.72 -0.43
CA VAL A 68 31.07 -1.84 1.02
C VAL A 68 32.18 -1.13 1.77
N LEU A 69 31.81 -0.23 2.67
CA LEU A 69 32.72 0.55 3.50
C LEU A 69 32.27 0.53 4.96
N VAL A 70 33.20 0.23 5.86
CA VAL A 70 32.99 0.22 7.31
C VAL A 70 33.90 1.24 7.96
N GLY A 71 33.31 2.16 8.71
CA GLY A 71 34.04 3.04 9.62
C GLY A 71 33.91 2.57 11.06
N HIS A 72 34.98 2.67 11.83
CA HIS A 72 35.01 2.39 13.26
C HIS A 72 35.95 3.37 13.96
N ARG A 73 35.46 4.07 14.99
CA ARG A 73 36.21 5.01 15.85
C ARG A 73 37.08 6.01 15.08
N GLY A 74 36.47 6.75 14.15
CA GLY A 74 37.18 7.80 13.39
C GLY A 74 38.01 7.30 12.20
N ARG A 75 37.98 6.00 11.87
CA ARG A 75 38.80 5.40 10.82
C ARG A 75 37.97 4.49 9.91
N VAL A 76 38.23 4.55 8.60
CA VAL A 76 37.75 3.53 7.66
C VAL A 76 38.60 2.27 7.84
N VAL A 77 37.97 1.18 8.28
CA VAL A 77 38.64 -0.10 8.58
C VAL A 77 38.45 -1.13 7.47
N TYR A 78 37.39 -1.01 6.67
CA TYR A 78 37.16 -1.84 5.49
C TYR A 78 36.59 -0.97 4.37
N ARG A 79 37.09 -1.16 3.15
CA ARG A 79 36.55 -0.55 1.93
C ARG A 79 36.87 -1.44 0.75
N GLN A 80 35.85 -2.02 0.12
CA GLN A 80 36.05 -2.93 -1.00
C GLN A 80 34.95 -2.75 -2.06
N ALA A 81 35.37 -2.73 -3.32
CA ALA A 81 34.52 -2.78 -4.50
C ALA A 81 34.49 -4.21 -5.05
N MET A 82 33.30 -4.71 -5.38
CA MET A 82 33.06 -6.10 -5.78
C MET A 82 32.06 -6.17 -6.94
N GLY A 83 32.28 -7.07 -7.89
CA GLY A 83 31.41 -7.27 -9.05
C GLY A 83 31.54 -6.17 -10.10
N GLN A 84 30.43 -5.85 -10.74
CA GLN A 84 30.33 -4.90 -11.85
C GLN A 84 29.39 -3.74 -11.48
N ARG A 85 29.69 -2.51 -11.94
CA ARG A 85 28.76 -1.37 -11.83
C ARG A 85 27.70 -1.38 -12.93
N ALA A 86 28.01 -2.00 -14.07
CA ALA A 86 27.10 -2.25 -15.17
C ALA A 86 27.38 -3.65 -15.73
N ILE A 87 26.34 -4.44 -16.01
CA ILE A 87 26.45 -5.70 -16.75
C ILE A 87 25.98 -5.55 -18.20
N VAL A 88 25.16 -4.53 -18.49
CA VAL A 88 24.72 -4.14 -19.84
C VAL A 88 24.64 -2.61 -19.96
N PRO A 89 24.81 -2.00 -21.15
CA PRO A 89 25.07 -2.65 -22.46
C PRO A 89 26.46 -3.29 -22.56
N GLN A 90 27.39 -2.90 -21.68
CA GLN A 90 28.73 -3.48 -21.56
C GLN A 90 29.01 -3.77 -20.08
N ALA A 91 29.82 -4.80 -19.83
CA ALA A 91 30.37 -5.10 -18.51
C ALA A 91 31.38 -4.04 -18.08
N GLU A 92 31.13 -3.38 -16.94
CA GLU A 92 32.02 -2.39 -16.32
C GLU A 92 32.36 -2.82 -14.90
N ALA A 93 33.65 -2.93 -14.57
CA ALA A 93 34.09 -3.30 -13.22
C ALA A 93 33.62 -2.28 -12.16
N MET A 94 33.21 -2.79 -11.00
CA MET A 94 32.91 -1.94 -9.84
C MET A 94 34.21 -1.35 -9.29
N THR A 95 34.24 -0.05 -8.99
CA THR A 95 35.40 0.65 -8.43
C THR A 95 35.02 1.38 -7.13
N PRO A 96 35.95 1.62 -6.17
CA PRO A 96 35.63 2.24 -4.88
C PRO A 96 35.02 3.65 -5.00
N ASP A 97 35.37 4.35 -6.08
CA ASP A 97 34.91 5.69 -6.47
C ASP A 97 33.69 5.68 -7.40
N THR A 98 33.02 4.53 -7.56
CA THR A 98 31.76 4.43 -8.31
C THR A 98 30.68 5.25 -7.61
N VAL A 99 30.00 6.10 -8.39
CA VAL A 99 28.94 6.99 -7.92
C VAL A 99 27.59 6.29 -8.11
N PHE A 100 26.76 6.26 -7.07
CA PHE A 100 25.45 5.61 -7.10
C PHE A 100 24.33 6.64 -6.99
N ASP A 101 23.19 6.38 -7.63
CA ASP A 101 21.91 6.94 -7.19
C ASP A 101 21.61 6.35 -5.81
N VAL A 102 21.67 7.18 -4.76
CA VAL A 102 21.47 6.72 -3.39
C VAL A 102 19.99 6.71 -2.96
N ALA A 103 19.08 7.07 -3.87
CA ALA A 103 17.64 7.05 -3.70
C ALA A 103 17.21 7.64 -2.34
N SER A 104 16.51 6.88 -1.51
CA SER A 104 15.99 7.34 -0.21
C SER A 104 17.03 7.71 0.85
N LEU A 105 18.33 7.47 0.65
CA LEU A 105 19.36 8.09 1.52
C LEU A 105 19.35 9.63 1.41
N THR A 106 18.82 10.19 0.32
CA THR A 106 18.55 11.64 0.14
C THR A 106 17.80 12.22 1.34
N LYS A 107 16.84 11.48 1.90
CA LYS A 107 16.02 11.90 3.05
C LYS A 107 16.87 12.31 4.25
N VAL A 108 17.83 11.47 4.62
CA VAL A 108 18.65 11.66 5.83
C VAL A 108 19.90 12.49 5.54
N VAL A 109 20.56 12.28 4.40
CA VAL A 109 21.81 12.97 4.06
C VAL A 109 21.58 14.43 3.68
N ALA A 110 20.57 14.72 2.85
CA ALA A 110 20.26 16.07 2.40
C ALA A 110 19.12 16.70 3.21
N THR A 111 17.91 16.15 3.11
CA THR A 111 16.68 16.87 3.49
C THR A 111 16.51 17.04 5.00
N ALA A 112 16.69 15.98 5.79
CA ALA A 112 16.60 16.05 7.25
C ALA A 112 17.73 16.90 7.84
N THR A 113 18.96 16.75 7.33
CA THR A 113 20.12 17.58 7.72
C THR A 113 19.84 19.06 7.43
N ALA A 114 19.43 19.41 6.21
CA ALA A 114 19.09 20.79 5.85
C ALA A 114 17.95 21.35 6.70
N THR A 115 16.87 20.58 6.91
CA THR A 115 15.76 20.95 7.82
C THR A 115 16.28 21.28 9.22
N MET A 116 17.20 20.48 9.76
CA MET A 116 17.76 20.69 11.09
C MET A 116 18.78 21.82 11.17
N MET A 117 19.48 22.14 10.07
CA MET A 117 20.31 23.35 10.00
C MET A 117 19.44 24.61 10.07
N LEU A 118 18.29 24.63 9.39
CA LEU A 118 17.31 25.72 9.48
C LEU A 118 16.68 25.82 10.89
N VAL A 119 16.46 24.69 11.56
CA VAL A 119 16.00 24.66 12.96
C VAL A 119 17.06 25.21 13.92
N GLU A 120 18.33 24.83 13.76
CA GLU A 120 19.44 25.35 14.58
C GLU A 120 19.66 26.86 14.40
N ARG A 121 19.43 27.37 13.19
CA ARG A 121 19.48 28.82 12.87
C ARG A 121 18.28 29.61 13.40
N GLY A 122 17.23 28.94 13.88
CA GLY A 122 15.97 29.57 14.30
C GLY A 122 15.07 30.01 13.15
N GLU A 123 15.42 29.66 11.90
CA GLU A 123 14.67 29.98 10.68
C GLU A 123 13.41 29.10 10.54
N LEU A 124 13.44 27.90 11.13
CA LEU A 124 12.35 26.92 11.13
C LEU A 124 12.13 26.33 12.53
N ARG A 125 10.90 25.92 12.88
CA ARG A 125 10.61 25.17 14.10
C ARG A 125 10.04 23.80 13.77
N LEU A 126 10.40 22.78 14.56
CA LEU A 126 9.81 21.43 14.43
C LEU A 126 8.27 21.42 14.60
N ALA A 127 7.73 22.40 15.31
CA ALA A 127 6.29 22.60 15.50
C ALA A 127 5.66 23.57 14.48
N ASP A 128 6.43 24.15 13.54
CA ASP A 128 5.82 24.90 12.43
C ASP A 128 5.01 23.95 11.55
N THR A 129 3.89 24.47 11.09
CA THR A 129 2.90 23.73 10.31
C THR A 129 3.13 23.92 8.81
N VAL A 130 2.80 22.92 7.99
CA VAL A 130 2.99 22.99 6.52
C VAL A 130 2.29 24.21 5.93
N GLY A 131 1.07 24.52 6.40
CA GLY A 131 0.30 25.68 5.93
C GLY A 131 0.93 27.05 6.23
N ARG A 132 1.95 27.14 7.10
CA ARG A 132 2.75 28.35 7.28
C ARG A 132 3.59 28.67 6.04
N TRP A 133 4.09 27.63 5.38
CA TRP A 133 5.03 27.73 4.26
C TRP A 133 4.35 27.45 2.92
N ILE A 134 3.35 26.56 2.91
CA ILE A 134 2.54 26.16 1.75
C ILE A 134 1.05 26.49 2.05
N PRO A 135 0.67 27.78 2.11
CA PRO A 135 -0.71 28.18 2.40
C PRO A 135 -1.73 27.74 1.34
N GLU A 136 -1.29 27.42 0.11
CA GLU A 136 -2.12 27.02 -1.03
C GLU A 136 -2.71 25.60 -0.96
N LEU A 137 -2.36 24.80 0.06
CA LEU A 137 -3.00 23.49 0.28
C LEU A 137 -4.51 23.66 0.49
N GLN A 138 -5.32 22.76 -0.07
CA GLN A 138 -6.78 22.85 0.08
C GLN A 138 -7.27 22.28 1.42
N GLN A 139 -6.65 21.21 1.93
CA GLN A 139 -7.10 20.55 3.16
C GLN A 139 -6.51 21.20 4.42
N GLU A 140 -7.37 21.72 5.29
CA GLU A 140 -6.98 22.30 6.59
C GLU A 140 -6.25 21.30 7.51
N ALA A 141 -6.54 20.00 7.41
CA ALA A 141 -5.77 18.98 8.13
C ALA A 141 -4.34 18.85 7.61
N ALA A 142 -4.12 18.96 6.29
CA ALA A 142 -2.78 18.95 5.69
C ALA A 142 -1.99 20.21 6.07
N LYS A 143 -2.64 21.39 6.09
CA LYS A 143 -2.03 22.62 6.59
C LYS A 143 -1.53 22.50 8.03
N ARG A 144 -2.21 21.71 8.88
CA ARG A 144 -1.86 21.50 10.30
C ARG A 144 -0.79 20.44 10.55
N VAL A 145 -0.35 19.69 9.53
CA VAL A 145 0.82 18.80 9.63
C VAL A 145 2.03 19.61 10.06
N THR A 146 2.85 19.09 10.98
CA THR A 146 4.06 19.76 11.47
C THR A 146 5.33 19.21 10.83
N VAL A 147 6.40 20.02 10.81
CA VAL A 147 7.75 19.60 10.37
C VAL A 147 8.21 18.33 11.08
N LEU A 148 7.94 18.19 12.39
CA LEU A 148 8.20 16.97 13.16
C LEU A 148 7.50 15.74 12.55
N GLN A 149 6.21 15.85 12.25
CA GLN A 149 5.42 14.74 11.71
C GLN A 149 5.86 14.32 10.29
N LEU A 150 6.38 15.25 9.49
CA LEU A 150 7.03 14.94 8.21
C LEU A 150 8.33 14.14 8.43
N LEU A 151 9.22 14.65 9.29
CA LEU A 151 10.52 14.03 9.59
C LEU A 151 10.40 12.61 10.18
N THR A 152 9.31 12.31 10.89
CA THR A 152 9.08 11.00 11.51
C THR A 152 8.03 10.14 10.80
N HIS A 153 7.62 10.50 9.57
CA HIS A 153 6.67 9.73 8.75
C HIS A 153 5.32 9.41 9.43
N VAL A 154 4.79 10.35 10.22
CA VAL A 154 3.42 10.30 10.80
C VAL A 154 2.55 11.43 10.28
N ALA A 155 2.88 11.97 9.11
CA ALA A 155 2.25 13.16 8.53
C ALA A 155 0.81 12.94 8.03
N GLY A 156 0.38 11.70 7.75
CA GLY A 156 -0.94 11.42 7.19
C GLY A 156 -1.00 11.23 5.68
N TYR A 157 0.07 11.56 4.94
CA TYR A 157 0.15 11.40 3.48
C TYR A 157 0.20 9.94 3.03
N ALA A 158 -0.15 9.68 1.77
CA ALA A 158 0.08 8.40 1.11
C ALA A 158 1.60 8.10 0.96
N PRO A 159 2.00 6.85 0.67
CA PRO A 159 3.41 6.52 0.46
C PRO A 159 4.08 7.35 -0.64
N ASP A 160 3.45 7.49 -1.81
CA ASP A 160 3.90 8.39 -2.89
C ASP A 160 2.68 8.88 -3.70
N PHE A 161 2.87 9.86 -4.58
CA PHE A 161 1.85 10.42 -5.47
C PHE A 161 1.33 9.38 -6.49
N ASP A 162 0.07 9.54 -6.92
CA ASP A 162 -0.47 8.74 -8.05
C ASP A 162 0.16 9.18 -9.39
N LEU A 163 1.09 8.37 -9.90
CA LEU A 163 1.76 8.63 -11.17
C LEU A 163 0.90 8.32 -12.41
N LYS A 164 -0.33 7.81 -12.27
CA LYS A 164 -1.30 7.80 -13.38
C LYS A 164 -1.70 9.23 -13.80
N GLN A 165 -1.58 10.22 -12.90
CA GLN A 165 -1.82 11.63 -13.23
C GLN A 165 -0.61 12.23 -13.96
N ALA A 166 -0.84 13.01 -15.03
CA ALA A 166 0.22 13.68 -15.78
C ALA A 166 0.61 15.02 -15.13
N TRP A 167 1.81 15.09 -14.56
CA TRP A 167 2.40 16.30 -14.00
C TRP A 167 3.94 16.24 -14.05
N THR A 168 4.58 17.41 -14.14
CA THR A 168 6.04 17.58 -14.15
C THR A 168 6.45 18.90 -13.48
N GLY A 169 7.70 18.98 -13.03
CA GLY A 169 8.30 20.15 -12.39
C GLY A 169 7.73 20.47 -11.00
N ARG A 170 8.29 21.50 -10.36
CA ARG A 170 7.86 22.01 -9.05
C ARG A 170 6.39 22.44 -9.06
N GLU A 171 5.97 23.17 -10.09
CA GLU A 171 4.58 23.60 -10.28
C GLU A 171 3.58 22.44 -10.43
N GLY A 172 3.97 21.37 -11.14
CA GLY A 172 3.15 20.17 -11.24
C GLY A 172 3.03 19.44 -9.90
N MET A 173 4.13 19.32 -9.17
CA MET A 173 4.16 18.76 -7.82
C MET A 173 3.29 19.56 -6.85
N LEU A 174 3.36 20.90 -6.84
CA LEU A 174 2.55 21.75 -5.96
C LEU A 174 1.05 21.58 -6.23
N ARG A 175 0.64 21.46 -7.49
CA ARG A 175 -0.76 21.16 -7.85
C ARG A 175 -1.19 19.75 -7.41
N ALA A 176 -0.33 18.75 -7.56
CA ALA A 176 -0.60 17.39 -7.07
C ALA A 176 -0.70 17.34 -5.54
N LEU A 177 0.21 18.03 -4.83
CA LEU A 177 0.22 18.14 -3.38
C LEU A 177 -1.05 18.83 -2.85
N ALA A 178 -1.52 19.87 -3.54
CA ALA A 178 -2.76 20.56 -3.17
C ALA A 178 -4.01 19.66 -3.26
N SER A 179 -3.98 18.58 -4.06
CA SER A 179 -5.10 17.65 -4.28
C SER A 179 -4.95 16.27 -3.62
N GLU A 180 -3.74 15.83 -3.27
CA GLU A 180 -3.47 14.47 -2.71
C GLU A 180 -4.26 14.21 -1.42
N GLY A 181 -4.30 15.21 -0.53
CA GLY A 181 -4.94 15.11 0.78
C GLY A 181 -4.23 14.12 1.73
N LEU A 182 -4.75 14.04 2.95
CA LEU A 182 -4.27 13.09 3.95
C LEU A 182 -5.11 11.81 3.96
N ALA A 183 -4.44 10.68 3.76
CA ALA A 183 -5.01 9.33 3.84
C ALA A 183 -5.30 8.88 5.28
N HIS A 184 -4.78 9.57 6.30
CA HIS A 184 -4.98 9.27 7.71
C HIS A 184 -4.62 10.48 8.59
N ALA A 185 -5.07 10.47 9.86
CA ALA A 185 -4.89 11.62 10.75
C ALA A 185 -3.41 11.86 11.08
N PRO A 186 -2.90 13.11 11.01
CA PRO A 186 -1.53 13.43 11.39
C PRO A 186 -1.24 13.02 12.84
N GLY A 187 -0.12 12.34 13.05
CA GLY A 187 0.31 11.81 14.35
C GLY A 187 -0.38 10.51 14.77
N SER A 188 -1.31 9.95 14.00
CA SER A 188 -2.10 8.78 14.44
C SER A 188 -1.53 7.40 14.10
N LYS A 189 -0.62 7.32 13.12
CA LYS A 189 0.13 6.11 12.77
C LYS A 189 1.34 6.47 11.89
N PHE A 190 2.29 5.55 11.83
CA PHE A 190 3.41 5.57 10.90
C PHE A 190 2.99 5.10 9.50
N VAL A 191 3.34 5.88 8.48
CA VAL A 191 3.33 5.47 7.08
C VAL A 191 4.58 6.06 6.43
N TYR A 192 5.51 5.19 6.04
CA TYR A 192 6.67 5.60 5.25
C TYR A 192 6.19 6.27 3.96
N SER A 193 6.53 7.56 3.80
CA SER A 193 5.94 8.46 2.82
C SER A 193 7.01 9.38 2.23
N ASP A 194 7.15 9.31 0.92
CA ASP A 194 7.99 10.16 0.08
C ASP A 194 7.41 11.57 -0.03
N ILE A 195 6.08 11.69 -0.14
CA ILE A 195 5.36 12.98 -0.16
C ILE A 195 5.75 13.85 1.04
N GLY A 196 5.84 13.26 2.24
CA GLY A 196 6.27 14.00 3.44
C GLY A 196 7.66 14.63 3.32
N PHE A 197 8.58 13.97 2.60
CA PHE A 197 9.92 14.48 2.33
C PHE A 197 9.98 15.44 1.15
N ILE A 198 9.12 15.27 0.14
CA ILE A 198 8.92 16.25 -0.94
C ILE A 198 8.46 17.59 -0.36
N VAL A 199 7.50 17.55 0.57
CA VAL A 199 7.04 18.74 1.33
C VAL A 199 8.17 19.39 2.13
N LEU A 200 9.04 18.60 2.78
CA LEU A 200 10.23 19.17 3.46
C LEU A 200 11.18 19.85 2.46
N GLY A 201 11.39 19.29 1.27
CA GLY A 201 12.18 19.92 0.20
C GLY A 201 11.64 21.29 -0.21
N GLU A 202 10.32 21.39 -0.41
CA GLU A 202 9.64 22.65 -0.72
C GLU A 202 9.73 23.66 0.44
N ILE A 203 9.60 23.21 1.69
CA ILE A 203 9.78 24.07 2.89
C ILE A 203 11.21 24.61 2.95
N ILE A 204 12.23 23.77 2.72
CA ILE A 204 13.64 24.22 2.69
C ILE A 204 13.84 25.31 1.63
N GLU A 205 13.26 25.15 0.43
CA GLU A 205 13.35 26.14 -0.65
C GLU A 205 12.67 27.47 -0.29
N ARG A 206 11.48 27.42 0.33
CA ARG A 206 10.76 28.63 0.77
C ARG A 206 11.40 29.34 1.96
N VAL A 207 11.98 28.60 2.91
CA VAL A 207 12.65 29.17 4.08
C VAL A 207 13.98 29.80 3.69
N SER A 208 14.81 29.07 2.92
CA SER A 208 16.20 29.47 2.65
C SER A 208 16.41 30.29 1.37
N GLY A 209 15.37 30.43 0.54
CA GLY A 209 15.44 31.06 -0.78
C GLY A 209 16.29 30.30 -1.80
N ARG A 210 16.71 29.06 -1.49
CA ARG A 210 17.63 28.24 -2.31
C ARG A 210 17.04 26.86 -2.56
N ARG A 211 17.11 26.39 -3.80
CA ARG A 211 16.67 25.03 -4.16
C ARG A 211 17.46 23.99 -3.35
N LEU A 212 16.86 22.85 -3.05
CA LEU A 212 17.46 21.83 -2.18
C LEU A 212 18.85 21.36 -2.66
N ASP A 213 19.06 21.28 -3.98
CA ASP A 213 20.35 20.94 -4.58
C ASP A 213 21.43 22.01 -4.33
N GLN A 214 21.08 23.29 -4.43
CA GLN A 214 21.95 24.43 -4.13
C GLN A 214 22.27 24.50 -2.63
N PHE A 215 21.25 24.33 -1.78
CA PHE A 215 21.43 24.31 -0.33
C PHE A 215 22.36 23.16 0.07
N PHE A 216 22.08 21.93 -0.40
CA PHE A 216 22.92 20.77 -0.12
C PHE A 216 24.37 20.97 -0.57
N ALA A 217 24.60 21.47 -1.80
CA ALA A 217 25.94 21.69 -2.32
C ALA A 217 26.74 22.71 -1.47
N GLN A 218 26.11 23.82 -1.08
CA GLN A 218 26.77 24.93 -0.37
C GLN A 218 26.94 24.69 1.14
N GLU A 219 25.91 24.12 1.79
CA GLU A 219 25.80 24.05 3.25
C GLU A 219 26.22 22.68 3.81
N ILE A 220 26.15 21.61 3.00
CA ILE A 220 26.42 20.23 3.45
C ILE A 220 27.63 19.63 2.73
N ALA A 221 27.56 19.50 1.40
CA ALA A 221 28.57 18.77 0.63
C ALA A 221 29.92 19.51 0.62
N THR A 222 29.95 20.80 0.27
CA THR A 222 31.20 21.58 0.23
C THR A 222 31.87 21.70 1.61
N PRO A 223 31.16 22.01 2.72
CA PRO A 223 31.78 22.09 4.05
C PRO A 223 32.29 20.74 4.58
N LEU A 224 31.67 19.62 4.18
CA LEU A 224 32.18 18.28 4.46
C LEU A 224 33.24 17.80 3.48
N GLY A 225 33.49 18.49 2.37
CA GLY A 225 34.34 17.99 1.30
C GLY A 225 33.82 16.69 0.66
N MET A 226 32.49 16.52 0.60
CA MET A 226 31.83 15.44 -0.15
C MET A 226 31.82 15.80 -1.64
N ARG A 227 32.86 15.38 -2.38
CA ARG A 227 33.17 15.94 -3.71
C ARG A 227 32.38 15.30 -4.85
N ASP A 228 31.92 14.07 -4.65
CA ASP A 228 31.14 13.29 -5.63
C ASP A 228 29.65 13.24 -5.28
N SER A 229 29.22 14.04 -4.30
CA SER A 229 27.85 14.10 -3.79
C SER A 229 27.08 15.27 -4.36
N ALA A 230 26.12 15.00 -5.24
CA ALA A 230 25.30 16.03 -5.87
C ALA A 230 23.93 15.49 -6.31
N PHE A 231 22.93 16.37 -6.37
CA PHE A 231 21.70 16.08 -7.11
C PHE A 231 21.95 16.18 -8.63
N ARG A 232 21.20 15.42 -9.43
CA ARG A 232 21.35 15.40 -10.90
C ARG A 232 20.15 16.02 -11.60
N ARG A 233 20.26 17.33 -11.87
CA ARG A 233 19.26 18.18 -12.52
C ARG A 233 18.95 17.78 -13.97
N LEU A 234 17.73 17.32 -14.22
CA LEU A 234 17.26 16.95 -15.57
C LEU A 234 16.89 18.15 -16.45
N ASP A 235 16.72 19.34 -15.87
CA ASP A 235 16.30 20.57 -16.54
C ASP A 235 17.46 21.44 -17.07
N THR A 236 18.71 21.11 -16.72
CA THR A 236 19.90 21.78 -17.22
C THR A 236 20.57 20.99 -18.34
N SER A 237 20.90 21.65 -19.45
CA SER A 237 21.69 21.07 -20.56
C SER A 237 23.06 20.52 -20.14
N GLY A 238 23.60 20.97 -18.99
CA GLY A 238 24.85 20.52 -18.39
C GLY A 238 24.85 19.11 -17.78
N LEU A 239 23.75 18.35 -17.82
CA LEU A 239 23.77 16.94 -17.40
C LEU A 239 24.81 16.09 -18.16
N ALA A 240 25.13 16.52 -19.39
CA ALA A 240 26.06 15.91 -20.31
C ALA A 240 27.49 16.51 -20.28
N SER A 241 27.77 17.54 -19.47
CA SER A 241 29.02 18.31 -19.59
C SER A 241 30.23 17.74 -18.81
N ASP A 242 30.10 16.60 -18.14
CA ASP A 242 31.20 15.90 -17.48
C ASP A 242 31.08 14.38 -17.72
N GLU A 243 31.65 13.94 -18.85
CA GLU A 243 31.69 12.52 -19.23
C GLU A 243 32.48 11.67 -18.23
N ALA A 244 33.48 12.22 -17.55
CA ALA A 244 34.30 11.50 -16.58
C ALA A 244 33.50 11.15 -15.32
N VAL A 245 32.63 12.06 -14.86
CA VAL A 245 31.68 11.77 -13.76
C VAL A 245 30.63 10.74 -14.20
N LEU A 246 30.07 10.87 -15.40
CA LEU A 246 29.11 9.89 -15.93
C LEU A 246 29.72 8.48 -16.07
N ALA A 247 30.98 8.38 -16.51
CA ALA A 247 31.70 7.11 -16.65
C ALA A 247 31.92 6.38 -15.30
N ARG A 248 31.97 7.11 -14.17
CA ARG A 248 32.00 6.51 -12.82
C ARG A 248 30.63 6.20 -12.24
N MET A 249 29.53 6.68 -12.82
CA MET A 249 28.19 6.42 -12.31
C MET A 249 27.71 5.01 -12.65
N ALA A 250 27.17 4.28 -11.66
CA ALA A 250 26.50 3.00 -11.88
C ALA A 250 25.13 3.24 -12.58
N PRO A 251 24.88 2.70 -13.79
CA PRO A 251 23.54 2.73 -14.38
C PRO A 251 22.55 1.94 -13.51
N THR A 252 21.32 2.45 -13.39
CA THR A 252 20.21 1.76 -12.72
C THR A 252 19.54 0.83 -13.72
N GLU A 253 18.28 1.00 -14.07
CA GLU A 253 17.58 0.11 -14.99
C GLU A 253 17.18 0.81 -16.30
N ARG A 254 16.48 0.07 -17.17
CA ARG A 254 15.95 0.62 -18.42
C ARG A 254 14.79 1.58 -18.14
N ILE A 255 14.70 2.67 -18.90
CA ILE A 255 13.66 3.72 -18.73
C ILE A 255 12.24 3.13 -18.65
N ARG A 256 11.94 2.07 -19.41
CA ARG A 256 10.63 1.38 -19.34
C ARG A 256 10.34 0.79 -17.96
N GLY A 257 11.31 0.13 -17.34
CA GLY A 257 11.13 -0.54 -16.04
C GLY A 257 10.93 0.48 -14.93
N GLN A 258 11.75 1.53 -14.94
CA GLN A 258 11.65 2.68 -14.03
C GLN A 258 10.24 3.28 -13.97
N GLN A 259 9.60 3.51 -15.12
CA GLN A 259 8.24 4.07 -15.14
C GLN A 259 7.17 3.11 -14.57
N SER A 260 7.42 1.80 -14.53
CA SER A 260 6.43 0.80 -14.13
C SER A 260 6.16 0.72 -12.62
N TYR A 261 7.10 1.14 -11.76
CA TYR A 261 7.04 0.95 -10.30
C TYR A 261 5.83 1.56 -9.59
N LEU A 262 5.27 2.62 -10.16
CA LEU A 262 4.11 3.33 -9.60
C LEU A 262 2.90 3.24 -10.54
N GLY A 263 2.83 2.15 -11.30
CA GLY A 263 1.68 1.81 -12.15
C GLY A 263 1.56 2.62 -13.45
N SER A 264 2.62 3.33 -13.88
CA SER A 264 2.63 4.07 -15.15
C SER A 264 3.27 3.24 -16.27
N SER A 265 2.68 3.29 -17.46
CA SER A 265 3.20 2.58 -18.64
C SER A 265 4.11 3.49 -19.46
N PHE A 266 5.26 2.98 -19.90
CA PHE A 266 6.18 3.74 -20.74
C PHE A 266 5.54 4.13 -22.09
N GLN A 267 5.40 5.43 -22.33
CA GLN A 267 4.90 6.00 -23.57
C GLN A 267 6.07 6.57 -24.38
N GLY A 268 6.45 5.89 -25.46
CA GLY A 268 7.51 6.33 -26.37
C GLY A 268 8.06 5.20 -27.24
N PRO A 269 9.03 5.50 -28.13
CA PRO A 269 9.68 4.50 -28.98
C PRO A 269 10.34 3.40 -28.17
N ALA A 270 10.20 2.14 -28.61
CA ALA A 270 10.73 0.98 -27.90
C ALA A 270 12.24 1.09 -27.60
N ALA A 271 13.02 1.63 -28.55
CA ALA A 271 14.46 1.87 -28.39
C ALA A 271 14.79 2.83 -27.22
N GLN A 272 14.00 3.89 -27.03
CA GLN A 272 14.16 4.81 -25.90
C GLN A 272 13.85 4.10 -24.57
N GLY A 273 12.77 3.32 -24.52
CA GLY A 273 12.40 2.55 -23.34
C GLY A 273 13.43 1.47 -22.94
N GLN A 274 14.26 1.01 -23.89
CA GLN A 274 15.36 0.07 -23.63
C GLN A 274 16.65 0.73 -23.16
N ARG A 275 16.79 2.07 -23.25
CA ARG A 275 18.00 2.78 -22.82
C ARG A 275 18.16 2.69 -21.30
N MET A 276 19.40 2.48 -20.82
CA MET A 276 19.72 2.51 -19.40
C MET A 276 19.66 3.93 -18.83
N LEU A 277 19.13 4.06 -17.61
CA LEU A 277 19.22 5.26 -16.80
C LEU A 277 20.61 5.32 -16.15
N ARG A 278 21.42 6.31 -16.58
CA ARG A 278 22.74 6.62 -16.01
C ARG A 278 22.82 8.13 -15.78
N GLY A 279 23.31 8.52 -14.60
CA GLY A 279 23.40 9.93 -14.19
C GLY A 279 22.08 10.68 -14.08
N GLN A 280 20.95 9.97 -14.07
CA GLN A 280 19.59 10.47 -13.93
C GLN A 280 18.92 9.70 -12.80
N VAL A 281 18.13 10.38 -11.96
CA VAL A 281 17.44 9.73 -10.84
C VAL A 281 16.52 8.61 -11.33
N HIS A 282 16.57 7.49 -10.63
CA HIS A 282 15.72 6.32 -10.83
C HIS A 282 14.29 6.59 -10.34
N ASP A 283 14.15 7.13 -9.14
CA ASP A 283 12.85 7.43 -8.53
C ASP A 283 11.93 8.22 -9.49
N PRO A 284 10.77 7.67 -9.90
CA PRO A 284 9.94 8.29 -10.95
C PRO A 284 9.32 9.63 -10.54
N THR A 285 9.04 9.82 -9.26
CA THR A 285 8.48 11.07 -8.70
C THR A 285 9.54 12.17 -8.71
N ALA A 286 10.76 11.88 -8.24
CA ALA A 286 11.90 12.79 -8.34
C ALA A 286 12.29 13.07 -9.80
N HIS A 287 12.16 12.08 -10.70
CA HIS A 287 12.39 12.25 -12.14
C HIS A 287 11.41 13.28 -12.75
N ARG A 288 10.13 13.20 -12.39
CA ARG A 288 9.13 14.22 -12.79
C ARG A 288 9.43 15.60 -12.22
N MET A 289 10.05 15.68 -11.04
CA MET A 289 10.56 16.92 -10.43
C MET A 289 11.93 17.35 -10.96
N SER A 290 12.32 16.92 -12.16
CA SER A 290 13.60 17.28 -12.80
C SER A 290 14.84 16.88 -11.99
N GLY A 291 14.76 15.80 -11.21
CA GLY A 291 15.91 15.20 -10.50
C GLY A 291 16.25 15.80 -9.13
N VAL A 292 15.46 16.76 -8.64
CA VAL A 292 15.65 17.39 -7.33
C VAL A 292 14.38 17.28 -6.52
N ALA A 293 14.36 16.37 -5.55
CA ALA A 293 13.25 16.18 -4.62
C ALA A 293 13.76 15.87 -3.21
N GLY A 294 12.95 16.13 -2.19
CA GLY A 294 13.38 15.91 -0.80
C GLY A 294 13.48 14.44 -0.40
N HIS A 295 12.91 13.52 -1.19
CA HIS A 295 12.88 12.08 -0.88
C HIS A 295 13.91 11.25 -1.65
N ALA A 296 14.34 11.71 -2.83
CA ALA A 296 15.27 11.05 -3.75
C ALA A 296 15.92 12.05 -4.73
N GLY A 297 17.01 11.65 -5.40
CA GLY A 297 17.71 12.47 -6.41
C GLY A 297 19.18 12.77 -6.10
N LEU A 298 19.64 12.51 -4.88
CA LEU A 298 21.06 12.59 -4.53
C LEU A 298 21.84 11.41 -5.15
N PHE A 299 23.01 11.72 -5.71
CA PHE A 299 24.04 10.77 -6.08
C PHE A 299 25.23 10.92 -5.12
N SER A 300 25.95 9.83 -4.80
CA SER A 300 27.10 9.84 -3.89
C SER A 300 28.01 8.61 -4.08
N THR A 301 29.26 8.71 -3.61
CA THR A 301 30.18 7.58 -3.40
C THR A 301 30.10 7.04 -1.97
N ALA A 302 30.79 5.93 -1.71
CA ALA A 302 30.89 5.37 -0.37
C ALA A 302 31.77 6.22 0.57
N ASP A 303 32.87 6.78 0.06
CA ASP A 303 33.77 7.64 0.84
C ASP A 303 33.08 8.96 1.27
N ASP A 304 32.23 9.55 0.41
CA ASP A 304 31.47 10.76 0.78
C ASP A 304 30.42 10.46 1.88
N LEU A 305 29.67 9.36 1.77
CA LEU A 305 28.74 8.95 2.83
C LEU A 305 29.47 8.59 4.13
N ALA A 306 30.70 8.08 4.05
CA ALA A 306 31.55 7.82 5.20
C ALA A 306 31.92 9.12 5.94
N ARG A 307 32.21 10.21 5.20
CA ARG A 307 32.44 11.54 5.78
C ARG A 307 31.20 12.09 6.47
N PHE A 308 30.02 11.96 5.84
CA PHE A 308 28.75 12.32 6.46
C PHE A 308 28.47 11.51 7.74
N ALA A 309 28.63 10.18 7.70
CA ALA A 309 28.43 9.30 8.84
C ALA A 309 29.39 9.62 10.00
N GLN A 310 30.66 9.91 9.70
CA GLN A 310 31.64 10.30 10.71
C GLN A 310 31.36 11.68 11.30
N MET A 311 30.85 12.65 10.52
CA MET A 311 30.37 13.93 11.06
C MET A 311 29.24 13.72 12.08
N VAL A 312 28.29 12.83 11.79
CA VAL A 312 27.19 12.51 12.71
C VAL A 312 27.71 11.84 13.98
N LEU A 313 28.60 10.84 13.88
CA LEU A 313 29.24 10.23 15.06
C LEU A 313 30.03 11.22 15.92
N ASN A 314 30.69 12.19 15.29
CA ASN A 314 31.45 13.25 15.96
C ASN A 314 30.57 14.35 16.60
N GLY A 315 29.24 14.20 16.62
CA GLY A 315 28.34 15.21 17.18
C GLY A 315 28.23 16.49 16.33
N GLY A 316 28.38 16.37 15.00
CA GLY A 316 28.04 17.45 14.06
C GLY A 316 29.24 18.16 13.41
N ALA A 317 30.47 17.67 13.64
CA ALA A 317 31.70 18.27 13.12
C ALA A 317 32.68 17.25 12.51
N LEU A 318 33.41 17.66 11.48
CA LEU A 318 34.47 16.88 10.84
C LEU A 318 35.59 17.83 10.38
N GLU A 319 36.86 17.44 10.60
CA GLU A 319 38.04 18.20 10.11
C GLU A 319 38.01 19.70 10.45
N GLY A 320 37.55 20.05 11.64
CA GLY A 320 37.45 21.45 12.11
C GLY A 320 36.25 22.23 11.55
N ARG A 321 35.42 21.64 10.68
CA ARG A 321 34.15 22.22 10.20
C ARG A 321 32.98 21.65 11.00
N ARG A 322 32.10 22.52 11.52
CA ARG A 322 30.84 22.15 12.18
C ARG A 322 29.67 22.46 11.26
N LEU A 323 28.82 21.48 10.99
CA LEU A 323 27.57 21.64 10.23
C LEU A 323 26.36 21.78 11.14
N LEU A 324 26.34 21.01 12.22
CA LEU A 324 25.30 21.00 13.25
C LEU A 324 25.96 20.99 14.63
N SER A 325 25.25 21.49 15.64
CA SER A 325 25.61 21.30 17.03
C SER A 325 25.39 19.86 17.48
N ALA A 326 26.13 19.44 18.53
CA ALA A 326 25.91 18.15 19.17
C ALA A 326 24.47 18.00 19.72
N ALA A 327 23.84 19.10 20.12
CA ALA A 327 22.43 19.11 20.54
C ALA A 327 21.48 18.81 19.37
N SER A 328 21.72 19.37 18.18
CA SER A 328 20.94 19.06 16.98
C SER A 328 21.14 17.61 16.52
N ILE A 329 22.38 17.09 16.54
CA ILE A 329 22.64 15.68 16.25
C ILE A 329 21.92 14.78 17.26
N ALA A 330 22.07 15.02 18.56
CA ALA A 330 21.37 14.26 19.61
C ALA A 330 19.84 14.32 19.41
N ARG A 331 19.29 15.48 19.01
CA ARG A 331 17.86 15.63 18.72
C ARG A 331 17.44 14.84 17.47
N MET A 332 18.28 14.76 16.44
CA MET A 332 18.04 13.97 15.23
C MET A 332 18.05 12.46 15.49
N THR A 333 18.87 12.00 16.43
CA THR A 333 19.13 10.57 16.69
C THR A 333 18.43 10.06 17.96
N SER A 334 17.65 10.91 18.63
CA SER A 334 16.77 10.50 19.75
C SER A 334 15.53 9.76 19.23
N PRO A 335 15.09 8.66 19.87
CA PRO A 335 13.91 7.93 19.47
C PRO A 335 12.62 8.74 19.66
N VAL A 336 11.83 8.85 18.60
CA VAL A 336 10.45 9.32 18.61
C VAL A 336 9.54 8.13 18.34
N VAL A 337 8.55 7.89 19.22
CA VAL A 337 7.52 6.86 19.00
C VAL A 337 6.59 7.28 17.87
N VAL A 338 6.35 6.37 16.92
CA VAL A 338 5.53 6.62 15.72
C VAL A 338 4.36 5.65 15.54
N SER A 339 4.21 4.64 16.41
CA SER A 339 3.13 3.64 16.33
C SER A 339 2.71 3.11 17.72
N GLU A 340 1.57 2.42 17.79
CA GLU A 340 1.04 1.89 19.06
C GLU A 340 1.76 0.62 19.54
N GLU A 341 2.39 -0.07 18.58
CA GLU A 341 3.32 -1.19 18.70
C GLU A 341 4.71 -0.76 19.21
N GLY A 342 4.95 0.55 19.36
CA GLY A 342 6.22 1.10 19.84
C GLY A 342 7.31 1.23 18.79
N TRP A 343 6.96 1.28 17.50
CA TRP A 343 7.95 1.59 16.46
C TRP A 343 8.54 2.99 16.66
N THR A 344 9.82 3.15 16.30
CA THR A 344 10.56 4.39 16.50
C THR A 344 11.28 4.89 15.24
N ARG A 345 11.36 6.21 15.13
CA ARG A 345 12.16 6.96 14.16
C ARG A 345 12.99 8.02 14.88
N GLY A 346 14.12 8.38 14.32
CA GLY A 346 14.74 9.68 14.59
C GLY A 346 14.12 10.75 13.70
N LEU A 347 14.70 11.96 13.67
CA LEU A 347 14.32 12.97 12.69
C LEU A 347 14.94 12.61 11.33
N GLY A 348 14.12 12.01 10.46
CA GLY A 348 14.51 11.39 9.20
C GLY A 348 15.01 9.95 9.36
N TRP A 349 15.77 9.65 10.41
CA TRP A 349 16.37 8.33 10.62
C TRP A 349 15.36 7.22 10.94
N ASP A 350 15.65 6.01 10.47
CA ASP A 350 15.00 4.78 10.93
C ASP A 350 15.76 4.21 12.14
N MET A 351 15.05 3.61 13.10
CA MET A 351 15.65 3.07 14.33
C MET A 351 15.09 1.69 14.66
N ALA A 352 13.77 1.60 14.86
CA ALA A 352 13.06 0.34 15.05
C ALA A 352 11.65 0.42 14.45
N SER A 353 11.55 0.23 13.14
CA SER A 353 10.32 0.10 12.37
C SER A 353 10.37 -1.16 11.49
N PRO A 354 9.29 -1.53 10.76
CA PRO A 354 9.31 -2.64 9.81
C PRO A 354 10.38 -2.54 8.71
N PHE A 355 10.95 -1.34 8.49
CA PHE A 355 12.02 -1.11 7.52
C PHE A 355 13.44 -1.29 8.10
N SER A 356 13.56 -1.45 9.42
CA SER A 356 14.84 -1.49 10.15
C SER A 356 15.58 -2.83 10.10
N ALA A 357 15.07 -3.84 9.38
CA ALA A 357 15.76 -5.13 9.22
C ALA A 357 17.22 -5.00 8.71
N ASN A 358 17.51 -3.92 7.98
CA ASN A 358 18.83 -3.58 7.47
C ASN A 358 19.86 -3.20 8.56
N ARG A 359 19.43 -2.99 9.81
CA ARG A 359 20.27 -2.96 11.02
C ARG A 359 21.06 -4.26 11.23
N GLY A 360 20.53 -5.37 10.74
CA GLY A 360 20.95 -6.70 11.17
C GLY A 360 20.48 -7.00 12.60
N GLU A 361 20.97 -8.12 13.13
CA GLU A 361 20.52 -8.70 14.40
C GLU A 361 21.27 -8.15 15.62
N LEU A 362 22.47 -7.58 15.42
CA LEU A 362 23.46 -7.35 16.49
C LEU A 362 23.83 -5.88 16.75
N PHE A 363 23.45 -4.93 15.88
CA PHE A 363 23.55 -3.52 16.24
C PHE A 363 22.41 -3.16 17.21
N PRO A 364 22.67 -2.44 18.32
CA PRO A 364 21.70 -2.26 19.40
C PRO A 364 20.48 -1.44 18.99
N LEU A 365 19.40 -1.56 19.76
CA LEU A 365 18.28 -0.63 19.68
C LEU A 365 18.77 0.76 20.13
N GLY A 366 18.52 1.78 19.30
CA GLY A 366 19.12 3.11 19.44
C GLY A 366 20.27 3.38 18.47
N SER A 367 20.80 2.35 17.79
CA SER A 367 21.47 2.55 16.49
C SER A 367 20.43 2.95 15.44
N TYR A 368 20.87 3.61 14.37
CA TYR A 368 19.97 4.25 13.40
C TYR A 368 20.52 4.25 11.98
N GLY A 369 19.65 4.33 10.99
CA GLY A 369 20.07 4.31 9.60
C GLY A 369 18.96 4.58 8.60
N HIS A 370 19.26 4.36 7.33
CA HIS A 370 18.29 4.43 6.25
C HIS A 370 18.71 3.56 5.07
N THR A 371 17.78 3.25 4.17
CA THR A 371 18.02 2.54 2.91
C THR A 371 17.70 3.41 1.69
N GLY A 372 18.19 3.00 0.53
CA GLY A 372 17.72 3.45 -0.78
C GLY A 372 17.13 2.30 -1.59
N PHE A 373 16.11 2.62 -2.41
CA PHE A 373 15.40 1.66 -3.25
C PHE A 373 16.31 0.97 -4.28
N THR A 374 17.32 1.68 -4.78
CA THR A 374 18.37 1.20 -5.68
C THR A 374 19.27 0.13 -5.07
N GLY A 375 19.18 -0.14 -3.75
CA GLY A 375 19.96 -1.18 -3.06
C GLY A 375 21.01 -0.63 -2.10
N THR A 376 21.03 0.69 -1.88
CA THR A 376 21.96 1.37 -0.97
C THR A 376 21.49 1.32 0.49
N SER A 377 22.41 1.52 1.44
CA SER A 377 22.09 1.78 2.85
C SER A 377 23.24 2.44 3.60
N LEU A 378 22.89 3.22 4.62
CA LEU A 378 23.79 3.73 5.65
C LEU A 378 23.21 3.37 7.01
N TRP A 379 23.97 2.67 7.85
CA TRP A 379 23.63 2.39 9.25
C TRP A 379 24.75 2.87 10.18
N ILE A 380 24.39 3.46 11.32
CA ILE A 380 25.29 4.10 12.27
C ILE A 380 24.94 3.63 13.69
N ASP A 381 25.94 3.11 14.41
CA ASP A 381 25.85 2.81 15.83
C ASP A 381 26.72 3.78 16.65
N PRO A 382 26.12 4.69 17.43
CA PRO A 382 26.85 5.64 18.26
C PRO A 382 27.58 4.97 19.44
N VAL A 383 27.15 3.78 19.88
CA VAL A 383 27.72 3.11 21.06
C VAL A 383 29.08 2.50 20.74
N SER A 384 29.18 1.73 19.66
CA SER A 384 30.47 1.22 19.18
C SER A 384 31.30 2.24 18.41
N GLN A 385 30.71 3.39 18.04
CA GLN A 385 31.29 4.37 17.11
C GLN A 385 31.58 3.74 15.73
N THR A 386 30.61 2.98 15.20
CA THR A 386 30.73 2.22 13.95
C THR A 386 29.67 2.66 12.95
N TYR A 387 29.99 2.66 11.67
CA TYR A 387 29.01 2.79 10.60
C TYR A 387 29.29 1.86 9.43
N VAL A 388 28.23 1.48 8.73
CA VAL A 388 28.25 0.66 7.52
C VAL A 388 27.62 1.44 6.38
N VAL A 389 28.41 1.69 5.34
CA VAL A 389 27.94 2.15 4.03
C VAL A 389 27.95 0.94 3.09
N PHE A 390 26.79 0.60 2.55
CA PHE A 390 26.63 -0.43 1.53
C PHE A 390 25.99 0.22 0.31
N LEU A 391 26.71 0.31 -0.81
CA LEU A 391 26.22 0.86 -2.06
C LEU A 391 26.18 -0.22 -3.13
N SER A 392 25.03 -0.38 -3.77
CA SER A 392 24.79 -1.35 -4.83
C SER A 392 23.71 -0.81 -5.76
N ASN A 393 23.50 -1.48 -6.89
CA ASN A 393 22.44 -1.16 -7.84
C ASN A 393 21.58 -2.40 -8.13
N ARG A 394 20.75 -2.82 -7.17
CA ARG A 394 19.90 -4.02 -7.26
C ARG A 394 18.88 -3.96 -8.41
N VAL A 395 18.53 -2.76 -8.86
CA VAL A 395 17.58 -2.58 -9.96
C VAL A 395 18.25 -2.75 -11.32
N HIS A 396 19.58 -2.69 -11.40
CA HIS A 396 20.29 -2.98 -12.65
C HIS A 396 20.28 -4.50 -12.94
N PRO A 397 19.86 -4.95 -14.14
CA PRO A 397 19.45 -4.16 -15.31
C PRO A 397 17.92 -4.01 -15.48
N ASP A 398 17.11 -4.79 -14.77
CA ASP A 398 15.69 -5.03 -15.09
C ASP A 398 14.74 -5.00 -13.87
N GLY A 399 15.21 -4.43 -12.76
CA GLY A 399 14.41 -4.14 -11.57
C GLY A 399 14.30 -5.28 -10.53
N LYS A 400 14.81 -6.48 -10.87
CA LYS A 400 14.50 -7.73 -10.15
C LYS A 400 15.43 -8.11 -8.98
N GLY A 401 16.58 -7.47 -8.83
CA GLY A 401 17.52 -7.80 -7.75
C GLY A 401 16.98 -7.43 -6.37
N ASP A 402 17.40 -8.16 -5.34
CA ASP A 402 17.08 -7.88 -3.93
C ASP A 402 18.33 -8.07 -3.06
N VAL A 403 18.64 -7.06 -2.26
CA VAL A 403 19.81 -7.00 -1.37
C VAL A 403 19.41 -6.73 0.08
N THR A 404 18.14 -6.93 0.44
CA THR A 404 17.62 -6.68 1.80
C THR A 404 18.26 -7.62 2.82
N ALA A 405 18.23 -8.93 2.54
CA ALA A 405 18.91 -9.92 3.38
C ALA A 405 20.45 -9.72 3.39
N LEU A 406 21.04 -9.32 2.27
CA LEU A 406 22.48 -9.05 2.18
C LEU A 406 22.91 -7.87 3.07
N ARG A 407 22.19 -6.74 3.00
CA ARG A 407 22.44 -5.57 3.86
C ARG A 407 22.38 -5.94 5.35
N ALA A 408 21.36 -6.69 5.76
CA ALA A 408 21.21 -7.18 7.13
C ALA A 408 22.36 -8.11 7.55
N LYS A 409 22.74 -9.09 6.74
CA LYS A 409 23.88 -10.00 7.01
C LYS A 409 25.20 -9.22 7.15
N VAL A 410 25.48 -8.27 6.26
CA VAL A 410 26.68 -7.41 6.32
C VAL A 410 26.69 -6.59 7.61
N ALA A 411 25.57 -5.96 7.99
CA ALA A 411 25.46 -5.19 9.22
C ALA A 411 25.67 -6.07 10.47
N THR A 412 25.02 -7.25 10.53
CA THR A 412 25.23 -8.27 11.58
C THR A 412 26.70 -8.66 11.71
N MET A 413 27.39 -8.91 10.60
CA MET A 413 28.81 -9.26 10.62
C MET A 413 29.70 -8.10 11.07
N VAL A 414 29.43 -6.87 10.66
CA VAL A 414 30.17 -5.71 11.19
C VAL A 414 29.94 -5.56 12.69
N ALA A 415 28.69 -5.68 13.14
CA ALA A 415 28.33 -5.58 14.55
C ALA A 415 28.94 -6.69 15.42
N ALA A 416 29.07 -7.92 14.92
CA ALA A 416 29.74 -9.01 15.65
C ALA A 416 31.25 -8.78 15.88
N TRP A 417 31.94 -8.04 15.01
CA TRP A 417 33.37 -7.76 15.15
C TRP A 417 33.67 -6.39 15.79
N TYR A 418 32.83 -5.39 15.58
CA TYR A 418 33.07 -4.00 16.05
C TYR A 418 32.04 -3.48 17.04
N GLY A 419 30.89 -4.15 17.19
CA GLY A 419 29.84 -3.77 18.12
C GLY A 419 30.29 -3.80 19.58
N ALA A 420 29.48 -3.21 20.45
CA ALA A 420 29.80 -3.05 21.87
C ALA A 420 29.97 -4.37 22.64
N SER A 421 29.51 -5.50 22.08
CA SER A 421 29.58 -6.86 22.63
C SER A 421 31.00 -7.44 22.76
N ASN A 422 32.01 -6.92 22.06
CA ASN A 422 33.40 -7.41 22.16
C ASN A 422 34.19 -6.93 23.40
N ARG A 423 33.51 -6.82 24.54
CA ARG A 423 34.12 -6.67 25.87
C ARG A 423 33.31 -7.43 26.94
N PRO A 424 33.95 -8.19 27.84
CA PRO A 424 33.27 -8.72 29.03
C PRO A 424 32.79 -7.55 29.91
N ALA A 425 31.51 -7.56 30.28
CA ALA A 425 30.82 -6.56 31.09
C ALA A 425 30.92 -5.10 30.56
N GLN A 426 29.88 -4.66 29.82
CA GLN A 426 29.67 -3.24 29.52
C GLN A 426 28.33 -2.73 30.07
N PRO A 427 28.34 -2.12 31.28
CA PRO A 427 27.23 -1.32 31.76
C PRO A 427 26.81 -0.25 30.74
N SER A 428 27.72 0.24 29.89
CA SER A 428 27.44 1.22 28.83
C SER A 428 26.45 0.74 27.76
N LEU A 429 26.44 -0.54 27.37
CA LEU A 429 25.49 -1.05 26.36
C LEU A 429 24.12 -1.29 27.00
N GLU A 430 24.10 -1.99 28.13
CA GLU A 430 22.87 -2.27 28.88
C GLU A 430 22.19 -0.97 29.33
N ASN A 431 22.95 0.01 29.83
CA ASN A 431 22.41 1.33 30.17
C ASN A 431 21.91 2.09 28.92
N PHE A 432 22.55 1.93 27.76
CA PHE A 432 22.09 2.59 26.52
C PHE A 432 20.75 2.01 26.04
N GLU A 433 20.63 0.68 25.96
CA GLU A 433 19.36 0.05 25.57
C GLU A 433 18.26 0.24 26.63
N ALA A 434 18.61 0.25 27.92
CA ALA A 434 17.68 0.60 28.99
C ALA A 434 17.22 2.07 28.92
N GLN A 435 18.12 3.02 28.61
CA GLN A 435 17.76 4.42 28.39
C GLN A 435 16.87 4.59 27.16
N TYR A 436 17.17 3.89 26.06
CA TYR A 436 16.33 3.84 24.87
C TYR A 436 14.93 3.31 25.21
N ALA A 437 14.84 2.15 25.88
CA ALA A 437 13.58 1.54 26.28
C ALA A 437 12.77 2.45 27.23
N ALA A 438 13.43 3.12 28.18
CA ALA A 438 12.78 4.09 29.07
C ALA A 438 12.24 5.32 28.30
N GLN A 439 12.98 5.85 27.32
CA GLN A 439 12.52 6.95 26.47
C GLN A 439 11.33 6.56 25.59
N VAL A 440 11.30 5.32 25.07
CA VAL A 440 10.15 4.78 24.33
C VAL A 440 8.95 4.61 25.24
N ALA A 441 9.12 3.94 26.38
CA ALA A 441 8.04 3.70 27.36
C ALA A 441 7.41 5.01 27.88
N ALA A 442 8.22 6.06 28.12
CA ALA A 442 7.74 7.37 28.55
C ALA A 442 6.92 8.11 27.47
N GLN A 443 7.13 7.80 26.19
CA GLN A 443 6.38 8.39 25.07
C GLN A 443 5.07 7.63 24.77
N MET A 444 5.03 6.32 24.98
CA MET A 444 3.89 5.46 24.60
C MET A 444 2.50 5.96 25.04
N PRO A 445 2.26 6.38 26.31
CA PRO A 445 0.94 6.85 26.73
C PRO A 445 0.52 8.15 26.03
N ARG A 446 1.48 9.06 25.79
CA ARG A 446 1.24 10.31 25.08
C ARG A 446 0.94 10.05 23.60
N PHE A 447 1.67 9.14 22.97
CA PHE A 447 1.42 8.74 21.58
C PHE A 447 0.01 8.17 21.42
N ARG A 448 -0.39 7.18 22.24
CA ARG A 448 -1.73 6.56 22.17
C ARG A 448 -2.85 7.58 22.31
N LEU A 449 -2.79 8.44 23.32
CA LEU A 449 -3.81 9.48 23.55
C LEU A 449 -3.85 10.54 22.43
N GLN A 450 -2.69 10.90 21.86
CA GLN A 450 -2.64 11.78 20.69
C GLN A 450 -3.20 11.11 19.44
N ALA A 451 -2.89 9.84 19.20
CA ALA A 451 -3.36 9.08 18.06
C ALA A 451 -4.88 8.84 18.10
N GLU A 452 -5.42 8.49 19.26
CA GLU A 452 -6.87 8.36 19.51
C GLU A 452 -7.59 9.68 19.26
N LYS A 453 -7.12 10.78 19.88
CA LYS A 453 -7.68 12.12 19.67
C LYS A 453 -7.58 12.58 18.22
N ALA A 454 -6.47 12.28 17.54
CA ALA A 454 -6.27 12.60 16.14
C ALA A 454 -7.27 11.84 15.26
N ARG A 455 -7.50 10.53 15.49
CA ARG A 455 -8.51 9.75 14.77
C ARG A 455 -9.92 10.27 15.00
N GLY A 456 -10.30 10.57 16.25
CA GLY A 456 -11.63 11.06 16.59
C GLY A 456 -11.97 12.46 16.05
N ALA A 457 -10.96 13.32 15.87
CA ALA A 457 -11.13 14.67 15.32
C ALA A 457 -10.86 14.78 13.81
N PHE A 458 -10.43 13.70 13.16
CA PHE A 458 -10.04 13.70 11.75
C PHE A 458 -11.14 13.12 10.88
N VAL A 459 -11.82 14.00 10.15
CA VAL A 459 -12.45 13.62 8.90
C VAL A 459 -11.32 13.40 7.88
N PRO A 460 -11.20 12.21 7.26
CA PRO A 460 -10.26 11.99 6.17
C PRO A 460 -10.41 13.05 5.10
N ALA A 461 -9.36 13.23 4.29
CA ALA A 461 -9.64 13.74 2.96
C ALA A 461 -10.61 12.74 2.32
N VAL A 462 -11.84 13.17 2.09
CA VAL A 462 -12.49 12.79 0.83
C VAL A 462 -11.48 13.29 -0.20
N ARG A 463 -10.64 12.37 -0.72
CA ARG A 463 -9.73 12.65 -1.82
C ARG A 463 -10.54 13.46 -2.81
N VAL A 464 -10.01 14.60 -3.29
CA VAL A 464 -10.66 15.39 -4.34
C VAL A 464 -11.13 14.38 -5.37
N ALA A 465 -12.45 14.27 -5.52
CA ALA A 465 -13.05 13.01 -5.96
C ALA A 465 -12.32 12.53 -7.21
N PRO A 466 -11.80 11.29 -7.26
CA PRO A 466 -11.29 10.76 -8.51
C PRO A 466 -12.43 10.99 -9.51
N SER A 467 -12.14 11.76 -10.57
CA SER A 467 -13.16 12.39 -11.42
C SER A 467 -14.23 11.36 -11.72
N ALA A 468 -15.45 11.61 -11.21
CA ALA A 468 -16.41 10.56 -10.83
C ALA A 468 -16.35 9.32 -11.72
N VAL A 469 -16.20 8.14 -11.11
CA VAL A 469 -15.87 6.89 -11.82
C VAL A 469 -16.75 6.77 -13.06
N LEU A 470 -16.12 6.62 -14.23
CA LEU A 470 -16.85 6.43 -15.48
C LEU A 470 -16.94 4.94 -15.73
N ASN A 471 -18.16 4.39 -15.77
CA ASN A 471 -18.38 3.00 -16.17
C ASN A 471 -18.00 2.82 -17.64
N GLY A 472 -17.85 1.58 -18.11
CA GLY A 472 -17.57 1.31 -19.53
C GLY A 472 -18.55 2.00 -20.49
N ILE A 473 -19.83 2.13 -20.13
CA ILE A 473 -20.83 2.87 -20.92
C ILE A 473 -20.57 4.38 -20.95
N ASP A 474 -20.11 4.99 -19.85
CA ASP A 474 -19.79 6.42 -19.78
C ASP A 474 -18.56 6.74 -20.65
N VAL A 475 -17.54 5.88 -20.58
CA VAL A 475 -16.32 5.97 -21.40
C VAL A 475 -16.66 5.79 -22.88
N LEU A 476 -17.52 4.83 -23.21
CA LEU A 476 -17.98 4.54 -24.57
C LEU A 476 -18.78 5.73 -25.17
N GLU A 477 -19.75 6.27 -24.43
CA GLU A 477 -20.57 7.41 -24.85
C GLU A 477 -19.72 8.67 -25.05
N ARG A 478 -18.84 9.00 -24.08
CA ARG A 478 -17.90 10.13 -24.19
C ARG A 478 -16.98 10.01 -25.40
N ASN A 479 -16.52 8.80 -25.72
CA ASN A 479 -15.64 8.53 -26.86
C ASN A 479 -16.43 8.33 -28.18
N GLY A 480 -17.71 8.72 -28.24
CA GLY A 480 -18.52 8.71 -29.47
C GLY A 480 -18.85 7.32 -30.02
N PHE A 481 -18.84 6.29 -29.18
CA PHE A 481 -19.10 4.88 -29.52
C PHE A 481 -18.13 4.26 -30.54
N GLN A 482 -16.96 4.88 -30.77
CA GLN A 482 -15.99 4.49 -31.83
C GLN A 482 -15.70 2.97 -31.93
N PRO A 483 -15.50 2.20 -30.84
CA PRO A 483 -15.23 0.76 -30.93
C PRO A 483 -16.38 -0.10 -31.49
N LEU A 484 -17.61 0.44 -31.53
CA LEU A 484 -18.84 -0.22 -31.98
C LEU A 484 -19.42 0.40 -33.26
N ALA A 485 -18.73 1.36 -33.88
CA ALA A 485 -19.28 2.17 -34.96
C ALA A 485 -19.77 1.32 -36.14
N GLY A 486 -21.04 1.51 -36.53
CA GLY A 486 -21.70 0.79 -37.63
C GLY A 486 -22.14 -0.64 -37.33
N MET A 487 -21.88 -1.17 -36.12
CA MET A 487 -22.21 -2.56 -35.77
C MET A 487 -23.69 -2.76 -35.39
N ARG A 488 -24.24 -3.93 -35.73
CA ARG A 488 -25.48 -4.47 -35.17
C ARG A 488 -25.20 -5.16 -33.85
N LEU A 489 -25.81 -4.68 -32.78
CA LEU A 489 -25.50 -5.08 -31.41
C LEU A 489 -26.63 -5.89 -30.78
N GLY A 490 -26.26 -6.97 -30.10
CA GLY A 490 -27.08 -7.57 -29.05
C GLY A 490 -26.59 -7.13 -27.68
N LEU A 491 -27.47 -6.60 -26.83
CA LEU A 491 -27.11 -6.09 -25.50
C LEU A 491 -27.56 -7.06 -24.41
N VAL A 492 -26.59 -7.62 -23.68
CA VAL A 492 -26.80 -8.38 -22.44
C VAL A 492 -26.79 -7.40 -21.27
N THR A 493 -27.97 -7.13 -20.70
CA THR A 493 -28.15 -6.10 -19.67
C THR A 493 -29.33 -6.40 -18.74
N ASN A 494 -29.45 -5.63 -17.68
CA ASN A 494 -30.68 -5.47 -16.90
C ASN A 494 -30.85 -3.97 -16.54
N HIS A 495 -31.74 -3.65 -15.59
CA HIS A 495 -32.01 -2.31 -15.07
C HIS A 495 -30.81 -1.61 -14.39
N THR A 496 -29.74 -2.33 -14.06
CA THR A 496 -28.48 -1.76 -13.53
C THR A 496 -27.57 -1.22 -14.64
N GLY A 497 -27.77 -1.66 -15.89
CA GLY A 497 -27.05 -1.17 -17.06
C GLY A 497 -27.45 0.28 -17.35
N ARG A 498 -26.78 1.22 -16.69
CA ARG A 498 -27.02 2.66 -16.79
C ARG A 498 -25.73 3.45 -16.88
N ASN A 499 -25.80 4.59 -17.58
CA ASN A 499 -24.77 5.62 -17.55
C ASN A 499 -24.92 6.52 -16.30
N ARG A 500 -23.95 7.40 -16.07
CA ARG A 500 -23.90 8.33 -14.94
C ARG A 500 -25.06 9.34 -14.91
N ALA A 501 -25.69 9.61 -16.05
CA ALA A 501 -26.91 10.42 -16.13
C ALA A 501 -28.19 9.63 -15.78
N GLY A 502 -28.07 8.35 -15.42
CA GLY A 502 -29.19 7.46 -15.07
C GLY A 502 -29.97 6.89 -16.26
N ARG A 503 -29.57 7.18 -17.51
CA ARG A 503 -30.18 6.60 -18.71
C ARG A 503 -29.82 5.11 -18.80
N SER A 504 -30.76 4.28 -19.25
CA SER A 504 -30.46 2.86 -19.52
C SER A 504 -29.46 2.75 -20.67
N THR A 505 -28.57 1.77 -20.62
CA THR A 505 -27.69 1.42 -21.74
C THR A 505 -28.51 1.00 -22.98
N ILE A 506 -29.73 0.48 -22.78
CA ILE A 506 -30.73 0.28 -23.84
C ILE A 506 -31.05 1.61 -24.53
N ASP A 507 -31.37 2.65 -23.76
CA ASP A 507 -31.73 3.98 -24.27
C ASP A 507 -30.52 4.69 -24.90
N VAL A 508 -29.32 4.49 -24.34
CA VAL A 508 -28.07 5.06 -24.88
C VAL A 508 -27.73 4.46 -26.25
N LEU A 509 -27.83 3.13 -26.39
CA LEU A 509 -27.48 2.44 -27.63
C LEU A 509 -28.60 2.45 -28.68
N SER A 510 -29.87 2.62 -28.30
CA SER A 510 -30.99 2.72 -29.26
C SER A 510 -31.17 4.11 -29.86
N THR A 511 -30.75 5.18 -29.16
CA THR A 511 -30.93 6.57 -29.61
C THR A 511 -29.72 7.15 -30.38
N THR A 512 -28.55 6.54 -30.25
CA THR A 512 -27.35 6.99 -30.97
C THR A 512 -27.36 6.52 -32.44
N LYS A 513 -26.89 7.37 -33.35
CA LYS A 513 -26.73 7.00 -34.77
C LYS A 513 -25.44 6.22 -35.06
N SER A 514 -24.56 6.08 -34.06
CA SER A 514 -23.27 5.42 -34.23
C SER A 514 -23.36 3.90 -34.33
N VAL A 515 -24.44 3.27 -33.84
CA VAL A 515 -24.60 1.81 -33.78
C VAL A 515 -26.05 1.43 -34.12
N GLN A 516 -26.33 0.15 -34.33
CA GLN A 516 -27.69 -0.36 -34.46
C GLN A 516 -27.97 -1.39 -33.36
N LEU A 517 -28.83 -1.08 -32.39
CA LEU A 517 -29.29 -2.05 -31.39
C LEU A 517 -30.38 -2.96 -32.00
N VAL A 518 -30.19 -4.28 -31.95
CA VAL A 518 -31.04 -5.26 -32.68
C VAL A 518 -31.74 -6.25 -31.75
N ALA A 519 -31.12 -6.62 -30.62
CA ALA A 519 -31.70 -7.56 -29.66
C ALA A 519 -31.25 -7.26 -28.23
N LEU A 520 -32.09 -7.64 -27.27
CA LEU A 520 -31.79 -7.56 -25.84
C LEU A 520 -31.71 -8.98 -25.25
N PHE A 521 -30.82 -9.19 -24.30
CA PHE A 521 -30.66 -10.45 -23.58
C PHE A 521 -30.70 -10.16 -22.07
N SER A 522 -31.62 -10.79 -21.36
CA SER A 522 -31.83 -10.54 -19.93
C SER A 522 -31.34 -11.70 -19.05
N PRO A 523 -30.63 -11.44 -17.94
CA PRO A 523 -30.12 -12.46 -17.03
C PRO A 523 -31.19 -12.89 -16.00
N GLU A 524 -30.75 -13.52 -14.91
CA GLU A 524 -31.54 -13.70 -13.69
C GLU A 524 -32.18 -12.37 -13.24
N HIS A 525 -33.44 -12.44 -12.83
CA HIS A 525 -34.36 -11.32 -12.52
C HIS A 525 -34.93 -10.52 -13.72
N GLY A 526 -34.52 -10.82 -14.95
CA GLY A 526 -35.12 -10.26 -16.17
C GLY A 526 -34.69 -8.82 -16.47
N ILE A 527 -35.16 -8.27 -17.60
CA ILE A 527 -34.62 -7.00 -18.16
C ILE A 527 -34.85 -5.79 -17.24
N ARG A 528 -35.88 -5.83 -16.38
CA ARG A 528 -36.20 -4.79 -15.38
C ARG A 528 -35.80 -5.15 -13.94
N GLY A 529 -35.35 -6.39 -13.68
CA GLY A 529 -34.83 -6.79 -12.37
C GLY A 529 -35.86 -7.07 -11.27
N GLU A 530 -37.15 -7.13 -11.61
CA GLU A 530 -38.26 -7.20 -10.65
C GLU A 530 -38.68 -8.64 -10.28
N LEU A 531 -38.18 -9.65 -10.99
CA LEU A 531 -38.66 -11.03 -10.91
C LEU A 531 -37.80 -11.92 -9.99
N ASP A 532 -38.35 -12.46 -8.89
CA ASP A 532 -37.67 -13.43 -8.01
C ASP A 532 -38.26 -14.84 -8.21
N GLN A 533 -38.11 -15.41 -9.42
CA GLN A 533 -38.72 -16.68 -9.82
C GLN A 533 -37.81 -17.54 -10.72
N ALA A 534 -38.02 -18.86 -10.70
CA ALA A 534 -37.11 -19.84 -11.31
C ALA A 534 -37.17 -19.94 -12.85
N GLN A 535 -38.10 -19.24 -13.52
CA GLN A 535 -38.27 -19.23 -14.98
C GLN A 535 -38.64 -17.82 -15.44
N ILE A 536 -37.98 -17.33 -16.49
CA ILE A 536 -38.24 -16.03 -17.11
C ILE A 536 -38.41 -16.29 -18.60
N ALA A 537 -39.46 -15.74 -19.21
CA ALA A 537 -39.79 -15.94 -20.62
C ALA A 537 -39.12 -14.88 -21.51
N ASP A 538 -39.09 -15.14 -22.81
CA ASP A 538 -38.79 -14.13 -23.81
C ASP A 538 -39.94 -13.09 -23.86
N ASP A 539 -39.62 -11.84 -24.21
CA ASP A 539 -40.54 -10.68 -24.17
C ASP A 539 -40.20 -9.67 -25.30
N VAL A 540 -40.89 -8.53 -25.36
CA VAL A 540 -40.57 -7.40 -26.25
C VAL A 540 -40.43 -6.13 -25.42
N ASP A 541 -39.34 -5.39 -25.61
CA ASP A 541 -39.13 -4.14 -24.90
C ASP A 541 -40.11 -3.05 -25.40
N ALA A 542 -41.02 -2.62 -24.54
CA ALA A 542 -42.11 -1.71 -24.90
C ALA A 542 -41.65 -0.31 -25.39
N ALA A 543 -40.43 0.12 -25.05
CA ALA A 543 -39.91 1.43 -25.45
C ALA A 543 -39.22 1.40 -26.82
N THR A 544 -38.51 0.32 -27.13
CA THR A 544 -37.70 0.18 -28.37
C THR A 544 -38.32 -0.74 -29.42
N GLY A 545 -39.30 -1.57 -29.04
CA GLY A 545 -39.87 -2.63 -29.89
C GLY A 545 -38.94 -3.82 -30.14
N LEU A 546 -37.78 -3.88 -29.47
CA LEU A 546 -36.78 -4.92 -29.68
C LEU A 546 -37.14 -6.23 -28.94
N PRO A 547 -36.78 -7.40 -29.51
CA PRO A 547 -36.96 -8.68 -28.81
C PRO A 547 -36.04 -8.76 -27.59
N VAL A 548 -36.59 -9.26 -26.48
CA VAL A 548 -35.90 -9.55 -25.22
C VAL A 548 -35.82 -11.06 -25.06
N TYR A 549 -34.62 -11.63 -25.14
CA TYR A 549 -34.38 -13.05 -24.93
C TYR A 549 -33.97 -13.33 -23.48
N SER A 550 -34.60 -14.31 -22.85
CA SER A 550 -34.26 -14.74 -21.50
C SER A 550 -33.04 -15.67 -21.50
N LEU A 551 -32.03 -15.31 -20.72
CA LEU A 551 -30.87 -16.14 -20.38
C LEU A 551 -31.05 -16.80 -19.00
N TYR A 552 -32.30 -17.02 -18.57
CA TYR A 552 -32.62 -17.66 -17.31
C TYR A 552 -33.80 -18.65 -17.42
N GLY A 553 -33.78 -19.70 -16.60
CA GLY A 553 -34.73 -20.81 -16.69
C GLY A 553 -34.27 -21.92 -17.65
N LYS A 554 -35.11 -22.30 -18.63
CA LYS A 554 -34.87 -23.43 -19.56
C LYS A 554 -33.63 -23.27 -20.43
N SER A 555 -33.32 -22.05 -20.91
CA SER A 555 -32.04 -21.72 -21.54
C SER A 555 -31.30 -20.72 -20.67
N ARG A 556 -29.99 -20.88 -20.54
CA ARG A 556 -29.08 -19.93 -19.88
C ARG A 556 -28.01 -19.41 -20.84
N ARG A 557 -28.24 -19.57 -22.14
CA ARG A 557 -27.29 -19.36 -23.24
C ARG A 557 -28.02 -18.72 -24.42
N PRO A 558 -27.43 -17.73 -25.11
CA PRO A 558 -27.94 -17.26 -26.39
C PRO A 558 -28.00 -18.43 -27.39
N LYS A 559 -29.05 -18.50 -28.19
CA LYS A 559 -29.19 -19.53 -29.23
C LYS A 559 -28.52 -19.06 -30.53
N PRO A 560 -28.00 -19.95 -31.39
CA PRO A 560 -27.36 -19.56 -32.65
C PRO A 560 -28.21 -18.62 -33.52
N GLU A 561 -29.52 -18.88 -33.64
CA GLU A 561 -30.46 -18.06 -34.40
C GLU A 561 -30.62 -16.63 -33.84
N GLN A 562 -30.42 -16.43 -32.53
CA GLN A 562 -30.44 -15.11 -31.89
C GLN A 562 -29.16 -14.31 -32.14
N LEU A 563 -28.08 -14.96 -32.61
CA LEU A 563 -26.76 -14.35 -32.86
C LEU A 563 -26.49 -14.09 -34.36
N GLN A 564 -27.26 -14.70 -35.27
CA GLN A 564 -27.02 -14.62 -36.72
C GLN A 564 -27.08 -13.19 -37.27
N SER A 565 -28.02 -12.38 -36.80
CA SER A 565 -28.25 -11.00 -37.24
C SER A 565 -27.33 -9.95 -36.57
N LEU A 566 -26.47 -10.38 -35.65
CA LEU A 566 -25.62 -9.49 -34.85
C LEU A 566 -24.20 -9.47 -35.40
N ASP A 567 -23.53 -8.32 -35.25
CA ASP A 567 -22.10 -8.16 -35.54
C ASP A 567 -21.26 -8.26 -34.26
N ALA A 568 -21.82 -7.87 -33.11
CA ALA A 568 -21.18 -7.99 -31.80
C ALA A 568 -22.21 -8.17 -30.67
N LEU A 569 -21.74 -8.69 -29.53
CA LEU A 569 -22.47 -8.64 -28.26
C LEU A 569 -21.85 -7.60 -27.34
N VAL A 570 -22.69 -6.88 -26.59
CA VAL A 570 -22.29 -5.94 -25.54
C VAL A 570 -22.81 -6.47 -24.21
N PHE A 571 -21.98 -6.50 -23.18
CA PHE A 571 -22.34 -6.93 -21.83
C PHE A 571 -22.20 -5.75 -20.86
N ASP A 572 -23.29 -5.38 -20.18
CA ASP A 572 -23.34 -4.26 -19.25
C ASP A 572 -24.28 -4.53 -18.06
N ILE A 573 -23.76 -5.13 -16.98
CA ILE A 573 -24.54 -5.49 -15.78
C ILE A 573 -23.68 -5.23 -14.53
N GLN A 574 -24.30 -4.71 -13.46
CA GLN A 574 -23.66 -4.55 -12.16
C GLN A 574 -23.67 -5.88 -11.36
N ASP A 575 -22.48 -6.41 -11.09
CA ASP A 575 -22.22 -7.54 -10.19
C ASP A 575 -22.05 -7.08 -8.71
N ILE A 576 -21.97 -8.02 -7.76
CA ILE A 576 -21.72 -7.78 -6.33
C ILE A 576 -20.42 -8.37 -5.77
N GLY A 577 -19.53 -8.91 -6.60
CA GLY A 577 -18.22 -9.42 -6.18
C GLY A 577 -18.23 -10.79 -5.48
N THR A 578 -19.30 -11.57 -5.67
CA THR A 578 -19.52 -12.87 -5.04
C THR A 578 -19.66 -13.97 -6.09
N ARG A 579 -18.88 -15.06 -5.97
CA ARG A 579 -18.80 -16.15 -6.96
C ARG A 579 -20.14 -16.78 -7.35
N PHE A 580 -21.09 -16.89 -6.42
CA PHE A 580 -22.40 -17.48 -6.66
C PHE A 580 -23.48 -16.49 -7.09
N TYR A 581 -23.12 -15.22 -7.33
CA TYR A 581 -24.00 -14.26 -7.99
C TYR A 581 -23.92 -14.46 -9.51
N THR A 582 -25.01 -14.91 -10.13
CA THR A 582 -24.90 -15.69 -11.40
C THR A 582 -24.58 -14.87 -12.65
N TYR A 583 -24.50 -13.54 -12.57
CA TYR A 583 -24.18 -12.67 -13.70
C TYR A 583 -22.80 -12.95 -14.31
N ILE A 584 -21.82 -13.38 -13.51
CA ILE A 584 -20.52 -13.84 -14.01
C ILE A 584 -20.62 -15.15 -14.82
N SER A 585 -21.58 -16.02 -14.48
CA SER A 585 -21.87 -17.26 -15.22
C SER A 585 -22.63 -16.97 -16.52
N THR A 586 -23.53 -15.98 -16.53
CA THR A 586 -24.14 -15.47 -17.76
C THR A 586 -23.08 -14.89 -18.71
N LEU A 587 -22.11 -14.13 -18.19
CA LEU A 587 -20.98 -13.62 -18.97
C LEU A 587 -20.15 -14.75 -19.62
N GLN A 588 -19.77 -15.80 -18.85
CA GLN A 588 -19.08 -16.97 -19.39
C GLN A 588 -19.87 -17.62 -20.53
N HIS A 589 -21.16 -17.91 -20.30
CA HIS A 589 -22.03 -18.51 -21.30
C HIS A 589 -22.16 -17.66 -22.57
N VAL A 590 -22.28 -16.34 -22.42
CA VAL A 590 -22.32 -15.39 -23.55
C VAL A 590 -21.02 -15.45 -24.35
N MET A 591 -19.86 -15.47 -23.68
CA MET A 591 -18.56 -15.59 -24.35
C MET A 591 -18.40 -16.91 -25.10
N GLU A 592 -18.86 -18.03 -24.53
CA GLU A 592 -18.80 -19.35 -25.16
C GLU A 592 -19.66 -19.45 -26.43
N GLU A 593 -20.90 -18.94 -26.42
CA GLU A 593 -21.73 -18.94 -27.64
C GLU A 593 -21.25 -17.90 -28.67
N ALA A 594 -20.73 -16.76 -28.21
CA ALA A 594 -20.12 -15.75 -29.08
C ALA A 594 -18.87 -16.28 -29.81
N ALA A 595 -17.99 -17.01 -29.13
CA ALA A 595 -16.83 -17.66 -29.74
C ALA A 595 -17.25 -18.64 -30.84
N LYS A 596 -18.24 -19.51 -30.59
CA LYS A 596 -18.79 -20.44 -31.59
C LYS A 596 -19.41 -19.72 -32.79
N ALA A 597 -20.04 -18.57 -32.57
CA ALA A 597 -20.66 -17.76 -33.60
C ALA A 597 -19.70 -16.78 -34.31
N GLY A 598 -18.41 -16.73 -33.92
CA GLY A 598 -17.42 -15.81 -34.46
C GLY A 598 -17.73 -14.33 -34.18
N LYS A 599 -18.38 -14.02 -33.04
CA LYS A 599 -18.79 -12.66 -32.66
C LYS A 599 -17.90 -12.11 -31.53
N PRO A 600 -17.41 -10.87 -31.62
CA PRO A 600 -16.74 -10.21 -30.51
C PRO A 600 -17.73 -9.89 -29.37
N VAL A 601 -17.21 -9.92 -28.14
CA VAL A 601 -17.93 -9.58 -26.91
C VAL A 601 -17.27 -8.35 -26.28
N PHE A 602 -18.01 -7.25 -26.25
CA PHE A 602 -17.60 -6.01 -25.59
C PHE A 602 -18.13 -5.99 -24.16
N VAL A 603 -17.25 -5.96 -23.17
CA VAL A 603 -17.64 -5.84 -21.75
C VAL A 603 -17.52 -4.39 -21.34
N LEU A 604 -18.65 -3.74 -21.02
CA LEU A 604 -18.66 -2.39 -20.46
C LEU A 604 -18.41 -2.54 -18.95
N ASP A 605 -17.18 -2.30 -18.53
CA ASP A 605 -16.77 -2.73 -17.20
C ASP A 605 -17.36 -1.84 -16.10
N ARG A 606 -17.56 -2.43 -14.91
CA ARG A 606 -18.23 -1.80 -13.77
C ARG A 606 -17.48 -2.07 -12.45
N PRO A 607 -17.66 -1.21 -11.43
CA PRO A 607 -16.99 -1.38 -10.14
C PRO A 607 -17.36 -2.73 -9.52
N ASN A 608 -16.38 -3.45 -8.96
CA ASN A 608 -16.70 -4.44 -7.95
C ASN A 608 -17.13 -3.67 -6.69
N PRO A 609 -18.39 -3.76 -6.23
CA PRO A 609 -18.91 -2.84 -5.23
C PRO A 609 -18.30 -3.07 -3.85
N ILE A 610 -17.86 -4.31 -3.59
CA ILE A 610 -17.15 -4.71 -2.37
C ILE A 610 -15.63 -4.72 -2.61
N ASN A 611 -15.14 -3.76 -3.39
CA ASN A 611 -13.74 -3.49 -3.73
C ASN A 611 -12.98 -4.62 -4.48
N GLY A 612 -11.84 -4.24 -5.07
CA GLY A 612 -10.96 -5.13 -5.83
C GLY A 612 -9.76 -5.69 -5.05
N VAL A 613 -9.61 -5.35 -3.76
CA VAL A 613 -8.44 -5.75 -2.94
C VAL A 613 -8.73 -7.00 -2.12
N GLN A 614 -9.88 -7.06 -1.45
CA GLN A 614 -10.24 -8.15 -0.55
C GLN A 614 -10.61 -9.40 -1.36
N VAL A 615 -10.02 -10.53 -0.95
CA VAL A 615 -10.26 -11.88 -1.49
C VAL A 615 -10.50 -12.78 -0.30
N GLU A 616 -11.57 -13.57 -0.31
CA GLU A 616 -11.95 -14.41 0.83
C GLU A 616 -12.59 -15.73 0.40
N GLY A 617 -12.39 -16.76 1.24
CA GLY A 617 -13.01 -18.07 1.08
C GLY A 617 -12.22 -19.05 0.20
N PRO A 618 -12.58 -20.33 0.22
CA PRO A 618 -11.93 -21.35 -0.58
C PRO A 618 -12.23 -21.18 -2.08
N LEU A 619 -11.33 -21.69 -2.91
CA LEU A 619 -11.62 -21.90 -4.33
C LEU A 619 -12.78 -22.89 -4.50
N ALA A 620 -13.53 -22.78 -5.60
CA ALA A 620 -14.45 -23.84 -5.98
C ALA A 620 -13.69 -25.10 -6.42
N ASP A 621 -14.14 -26.25 -5.95
CA ASP A 621 -13.72 -27.58 -6.41
C ASP A 621 -13.93 -27.71 -7.94
N ALA A 622 -12.88 -28.03 -8.68
CA ALA A 622 -12.89 -28.02 -10.15
C ALA A 622 -13.82 -29.09 -10.77
N ASP A 623 -14.07 -30.19 -10.05
CA ASP A 623 -15.00 -31.26 -10.41
C ASP A 623 -16.48 -30.94 -10.10
N LYS A 624 -16.75 -29.80 -9.44
CA LYS A 624 -18.09 -29.40 -8.96
C LYS A 624 -18.53 -28.02 -9.47
N LEU A 625 -17.87 -27.52 -10.51
CA LEU A 625 -18.25 -26.27 -11.17
C LEU A 625 -19.67 -26.36 -11.74
N SER A 626 -20.40 -25.25 -11.66
CA SER A 626 -21.82 -25.17 -12.02
C SER A 626 -22.23 -23.72 -12.30
N PHE A 627 -23.52 -23.46 -12.57
CA PHE A 627 -23.98 -22.09 -12.81
C PHE A 627 -23.85 -21.14 -11.59
N VAL A 628 -23.69 -21.67 -10.36
CA VAL A 628 -23.38 -20.88 -9.14
C VAL A 628 -21.90 -20.95 -8.75
N ALA A 629 -21.06 -21.60 -9.57
CA ALA A 629 -19.62 -21.65 -9.44
C ALA A 629 -19.00 -21.94 -10.81
N THR A 630 -19.08 -20.96 -11.72
CA THR A 630 -18.64 -21.08 -13.12
C THR A 630 -17.16 -21.45 -13.27
N HIS A 631 -16.34 -21.05 -12.29
CA HIS A 631 -14.89 -21.13 -12.35
C HIS A 631 -14.30 -21.37 -10.95
N THR A 632 -13.05 -21.86 -10.89
CA THR A 632 -12.26 -22.08 -9.66
C THR A 632 -11.83 -20.76 -9.00
N LEU A 633 -12.81 -19.99 -8.52
CA LEU A 633 -12.66 -18.70 -7.83
C LEU A 633 -12.87 -18.84 -6.31
N PRO A 634 -12.26 -17.96 -5.49
CA PRO A 634 -12.67 -17.73 -4.10
C PRO A 634 -14.14 -17.27 -4.04
N VAL A 635 -14.78 -17.43 -2.87
CA VAL A 635 -16.17 -16.98 -2.67
C VAL A 635 -16.31 -15.46 -2.90
N ARG A 636 -15.37 -14.67 -2.36
CA ARG A 636 -15.19 -13.24 -2.69
C ARG A 636 -13.93 -13.12 -3.55
N HIS A 637 -14.10 -12.85 -4.85
CA HIS A 637 -12.99 -12.87 -5.82
C HIS A 637 -12.28 -11.51 -5.98
N GLY A 638 -12.94 -10.40 -5.65
CA GLY A 638 -12.37 -9.05 -5.70
C GLY A 638 -11.87 -8.63 -7.08
N MET A 639 -12.60 -8.98 -8.15
CA MET A 639 -12.29 -8.66 -9.55
C MET A 639 -13.53 -8.05 -10.22
N THR A 640 -13.34 -7.22 -11.24
CA THR A 640 -14.45 -6.69 -12.05
C THR A 640 -14.94 -7.70 -13.08
N MET A 641 -16.05 -7.43 -13.76
CA MET A 641 -16.56 -8.33 -14.80
C MET A 641 -15.65 -8.36 -16.03
N GLY A 642 -15.01 -7.24 -16.38
CA GLY A 642 -13.98 -7.18 -17.42
C GLY A 642 -12.75 -8.04 -17.09
N GLU A 643 -12.25 -7.96 -15.85
CA GLU A 643 -11.13 -8.79 -15.37
C GLU A 643 -11.48 -10.29 -15.37
N LEU A 644 -12.71 -10.63 -14.97
CA LEU A 644 -13.22 -12.01 -15.01
C LEU A 644 -13.39 -12.51 -16.45
N ALA A 645 -13.86 -11.69 -17.38
CA ALA A 645 -13.97 -12.07 -18.80
C ALA A 645 -12.60 -12.47 -19.38
N LEU A 646 -11.55 -11.67 -19.09
CA LEU A 646 -10.18 -11.99 -19.51
C LEU A 646 -9.66 -13.27 -18.85
N MET A 647 -10.00 -13.49 -17.56
CA MET A 647 -9.64 -14.69 -16.82
C MET A 647 -10.27 -15.95 -17.41
N PHE A 648 -11.60 -15.96 -17.57
CA PHE A 648 -12.34 -17.09 -18.11
C PHE A 648 -11.89 -17.42 -19.54
N ASN A 649 -11.72 -16.40 -20.39
CA ASN A 649 -11.30 -16.60 -21.77
C ASN A 649 -9.95 -17.33 -21.89
N ARG A 650 -8.98 -16.97 -21.03
CA ARG A 650 -7.64 -17.59 -21.04
C ARG A 650 -7.61 -18.94 -20.34
N GLU A 651 -8.18 -19.05 -19.14
CA GLU A 651 -8.00 -20.25 -18.30
C GLU A 651 -8.93 -21.40 -18.68
N GLN A 652 -10.10 -21.12 -19.28
CA GLN A 652 -11.00 -22.13 -19.82
C GLN A 652 -10.83 -22.36 -21.33
N GLY A 653 -9.99 -21.58 -22.00
CA GLY A 653 -9.70 -21.73 -23.44
C GLY A 653 -10.90 -21.41 -24.34
N ILE A 654 -11.76 -20.47 -23.94
CA ILE A 654 -13.03 -20.17 -24.65
C ILE A 654 -12.79 -19.67 -26.08
N GLY A 655 -11.71 -18.91 -26.30
CA GLY A 655 -11.35 -18.42 -27.64
C GLY A 655 -12.22 -17.27 -28.15
N ALA A 656 -12.92 -16.55 -27.28
CA ALA A 656 -13.73 -15.39 -27.64
C ALA A 656 -12.85 -14.15 -27.92
N ASP A 657 -13.26 -13.30 -28.88
CA ASP A 657 -12.72 -11.95 -29.04
C ASP A 657 -13.35 -11.03 -27.99
N VAL A 658 -12.76 -11.03 -26.78
CA VAL A 658 -13.20 -10.24 -25.63
C VAL A 658 -12.53 -8.88 -25.64
N ARG A 659 -13.34 -7.81 -25.66
CA ARG A 659 -12.87 -6.42 -25.69
C ARG A 659 -13.45 -5.66 -24.50
N VAL A 660 -12.65 -5.42 -23.47
CA VAL A 660 -13.12 -4.70 -22.28
C VAL A 660 -13.04 -3.19 -22.53
N ILE A 661 -14.18 -2.49 -22.42
CA ILE A 661 -14.20 -1.04 -22.27
C ILE A 661 -13.99 -0.76 -20.78
N ALA A 662 -12.72 -0.57 -20.42
CA ALA A 662 -12.32 -0.35 -19.03
C ALA A 662 -12.94 0.94 -18.46
N MET A 663 -13.24 0.92 -17.16
CA MET A 663 -13.62 2.10 -16.42
C MET A 663 -12.50 3.14 -16.37
N GLU A 664 -12.87 4.38 -16.14
CA GLU A 664 -11.90 5.39 -15.70
C GLU A 664 -12.11 5.77 -14.24
N ASN A 665 -11.00 6.10 -13.57
CA ASN A 665 -10.93 6.65 -12.22
C ASN A 665 -11.36 5.70 -11.07
N TRP A 666 -11.82 4.48 -11.36
CA TRP A 666 -11.94 3.43 -10.36
C TRP A 666 -10.56 2.91 -9.93
N ARG A 667 -10.36 2.76 -8.62
CA ARG A 667 -9.19 2.13 -8.00
C ARG A 667 -9.65 0.93 -7.20
N ARG A 668 -8.87 -0.16 -7.20
CA ARG A 668 -9.23 -1.41 -6.48
C ARG A 668 -9.58 -1.23 -5.01
N THR A 669 -9.04 -0.20 -4.35
CA THR A 669 -9.33 0.09 -2.93
C THR A 669 -10.72 0.65 -2.68
N GLN A 670 -11.40 1.18 -3.72
CA GLN A 670 -12.68 1.86 -3.56
C GLN A 670 -13.84 0.88 -3.35
N TRP A 671 -14.71 1.24 -2.41
CA TRP A 671 -16.05 0.69 -2.26
C TRP A 671 -17.03 1.41 -3.19
N PHE A 672 -18.21 0.83 -3.44
CA PHE A 672 -19.19 1.41 -4.38
C PHE A 672 -19.61 2.84 -4.00
N ASP A 673 -19.83 3.12 -2.73
CA ASP A 673 -20.20 4.44 -2.20
C ASP A 673 -19.11 5.50 -2.42
N GLU A 674 -17.85 5.07 -2.64
CA GLU A 674 -16.70 5.92 -2.92
C GLU A 674 -16.53 6.22 -4.42
N THR A 675 -17.40 5.70 -5.29
CA THR A 675 -17.32 5.86 -6.76
C THR A 675 -18.12 7.05 -7.32
N GLN A 676 -19.09 7.57 -6.56
CA GLN A 676 -20.16 8.47 -7.01
C GLN A 676 -21.11 7.90 -8.09
N GLN A 677 -21.11 6.59 -8.30
CA GLN A 677 -22.13 5.92 -9.11
C GLN A 677 -23.44 5.75 -8.33
N LEU A 678 -24.57 5.73 -9.04
CA LEU A 678 -25.87 5.48 -8.44
C LEU A 678 -26.00 3.98 -8.12
N TRP A 679 -26.30 3.64 -6.86
CA TRP A 679 -26.64 2.26 -6.52
C TRP A 679 -28.04 1.93 -7.05
N VAL A 680 -28.11 0.97 -7.97
CA VAL A 680 -29.35 0.37 -8.45
C VAL A 680 -29.36 -1.08 -7.98
N ASN A 681 -30.34 -1.45 -7.17
CA ASN A 681 -30.48 -2.76 -6.54
C ASN A 681 -30.32 -3.91 -7.56
N PRO A 682 -29.21 -4.66 -7.57
CA PRO A 682 -28.95 -5.63 -8.64
C PRO A 682 -29.96 -6.79 -8.70
N SER A 683 -30.65 -7.08 -7.59
CA SER A 683 -31.79 -8.00 -7.54
C SER A 683 -32.82 -7.60 -6.48
N PRO A 684 -34.05 -8.17 -6.47
CA PRO A 684 -35.12 -7.79 -5.53
C PRO A 684 -34.78 -7.89 -4.03
N ASN A 685 -33.76 -8.68 -3.68
CA ASN A 685 -33.26 -8.85 -2.31
C ASN A 685 -31.84 -8.28 -2.11
N MET A 686 -31.22 -7.65 -3.11
CA MET A 686 -29.91 -7.01 -3.01
C MET A 686 -30.07 -5.49 -3.07
N ARG A 687 -30.47 -4.92 -1.93
CA ARG A 687 -31.01 -3.55 -1.82
C ARG A 687 -30.02 -2.52 -1.29
N SER A 688 -28.84 -2.93 -0.84
CA SER A 688 -27.83 -2.01 -0.31
C SER A 688 -26.40 -2.56 -0.45
N LEU A 689 -25.42 -1.65 -0.37
CA LEU A 689 -24.01 -2.02 -0.28
C LEU A 689 -23.68 -2.84 0.99
N THR A 690 -24.41 -2.61 2.10
CA THR A 690 -24.31 -3.43 3.32
C THR A 690 -24.63 -4.88 2.99
N GLN A 691 -25.72 -5.13 2.26
CA GLN A 691 -26.16 -6.47 1.87
C GLN A 691 -25.14 -7.12 0.94
N ALA A 692 -24.60 -6.39 -0.05
CA ALA A 692 -23.53 -6.89 -0.91
C ALA A 692 -22.26 -7.25 -0.11
N THR A 693 -21.96 -6.50 0.95
CA THR A 693 -20.82 -6.77 1.85
C THR A 693 -21.03 -8.00 2.71
N LEU A 694 -22.26 -8.28 3.17
CA LEU A 694 -22.61 -9.45 3.97
C LEU A 694 -22.82 -10.72 3.13
N TYR A 695 -23.25 -10.59 1.86
CA TYR A 695 -23.66 -11.70 1.01
C TYR A 695 -22.62 -12.80 0.79
N PRO A 696 -21.30 -12.54 0.60
CA PRO A 696 -20.30 -13.60 0.48
C PRO A 696 -20.30 -14.62 1.64
N GLY A 697 -20.61 -14.18 2.86
CA GLY A 697 -20.75 -15.05 4.03
C GLY A 697 -22.17 -15.54 4.25
N VAL A 698 -23.14 -14.62 4.28
CA VAL A 698 -24.54 -14.94 4.62
C VAL A 698 -25.19 -15.82 3.55
N GLY A 699 -24.86 -15.59 2.28
CA GLY A 699 -25.36 -16.39 1.15
C GLY A 699 -24.98 -17.87 1.24
N LEU A 700 -23.88 -18.24 1.90
CA LEU A 700 -23.52 -19.66 2.12
C LEU A 700 -24.57 -20.42 2.94
N LEU A 701 -25.37 -19.72 3.75
CA LEU A 701 -26.45 -20.29 4.56
C LEU A 701 -27.78 -20.37 3.80
N GLU A 702 -27.92 -19.69 2.65
CA GLU A 702 -29.19 -19.41 1.96
C GLU A 702 -29.97 -20.67 1.53
N TYR A 703 -29.27 -21.78 1.26
CA TYR A 703 -29.90 -23.06 0.91
C TYR A 703 -30.07 -24.03 2.09
N THR A 704 -29.58 -23.69 3.28
CA THR A 704 -29.82 -24.45 4.52
C THR A 704 -31.22 -24.14 5.09
N ASN A 705 -31.59 -24.73 6.22
CA ASN A 705 -32.88 -24.48 6.87
C ASN A 705 -32.84 -23.30 7.87
N VAL A 706 -32.25 -22.17 7.46
CA VAL A 706 -32.37 -20.87 8.15
C VAL A 706 -32.93 -19.82 7.19
N SER A 707 -33.65 -18.84 7.72
CA SER A 707 -33.98 -17.63 6.98
C SER A 707 -32.76 -16.71 7.00
N VAL A 708 -32.33 -16.25 5.82
CA VAL A 708 -31.32 -15.19 5.63
C VAL A 708 -31.98 -13.81 5.43
N GLY A 709 -33.12 -13.58 6.09
CA GLY A 709 -33.83 -12.29 6.07
C GLY A 709 -34.61 -11.98 4.79
N ARG A 710 -34.60 -12.83 3.75
CA ARG A 710 -35.50 -12.69 2.60
C ARG A 710 -36.95 -12.63 3.08
N GLY A 711 -37.74 -11.71 2.52
CA GLY A 711 -39.10 -11.42 3.01
C GLY A 711 -39.16 -10.50 4.24
N THR A 712 -38.07 -9.83 4.59
CA THR A 712 -38.05 -8.69 5.53
C THR A 712 -37.58 -7.42 4.81
N ASP A 713 -37.50 -6.31 5.52
CA ASP A 713 -36.99 -5.05 4.98
C ASP A 713 -35.47 -5.10 4.70
N THR A 714 -34.74 -5.93 5.47
CA THR A 714 -33.27 -6.04 5.48
C THR A 714 -32.80 -7.48 5.17
N PRO A 715 -33.04 -8.00 3.94
CA PRO A 715 -32.51 -9.30 3.52
C PRO A 715 -30.98 -9.35 3.63
N PHE A 716 -30.43 -10.53 3.93
CA PHE A 716 -29.01 -10.79 4.18
C PHE A 716 -28.36 -10.07 5.37
N GLU A 717 -29.04 -9.12 6.03
CA GLU A 717 -28.58 -8.51 7.28
C GLU A 717 -29.01 -9.32 8.51
N TRP A 718 -30.08 -10.11 8.40
CA TRP A 718 -30.60 -10.97 9.46
C TRP A 718 -30.46 -12.45 9.13
N VAL A 719 -30.11 -13.27 10.12
CA VAL A 719 -30.09 -14.74 10.03
C VAL A 719 -30.84 -15.33 11.22
N GLY A 720 -31.80 -16.24 10.99
CA GLY A 720 -32.62 -16.81 12.06
C GLY A 720 -33.56 -17.95 11.62
N ALA A 721 -34.19 -18.59 12.60
CA ALA A 721 -35.15 -19.68 12.41
C ALA A 721 -36.07 -19.82 13.64
N PRO A 722 -37.21 -20.55 13.55
CA PRO A 722 -38.11 -20.75 14.70
C PRO A 722 -37.47 -21.48 15.89
N TYR A 723 -36.46 -22.31 15.64
CA TYR A 723 -35.73 -23.07 16.67
C TYR A 723 -34.55 -22.30 17.31
N ILE A 724 -34.22 -21.10 16.83
CA ILE A 724 -33.05 -20.35 17.28
C ILE A 724 -33.42 -19.38 18.41
N ASP A 725 -32.73 -19.46 19.55
CA ASP A 725 -32.68 -18.36 20.51
C ASP A 725 -31.66 -17.32 20.03
N GLY A 726 -32.17 -16.16 19.63
CA GLY A 726 -31.35 -15.05 19.14
C GLY A 726 -30.36 -14.50 20.18
N ARG A 727 -30.67 -14.56 21.49
CA ARG A 727 -29.77 -14.12 22.57
C ARG A 727 -28.59 -15.07 22.71
N VAL A 728 -28.86 -16.38 22.71
CA VAL A 728 -27.81 -17.41 22.79
C VAL A 728 -26.89 -17.34 21.57
N LEU A 729 -27.46 -17.25 20.37
CA LEU A 729 -26.68 -17.13 19.13
C LEU A 729 -25.86 -15.83 19.09
N ALA A 730 -26.45 -14.68 19.46
CA ALA A 730 -25.73 -13.41 19.54
C ALA A 730 -24.60 -13.46 20.59
N GLN A 731 -24.84 -14.04 21.77
CA GLN A 731 -23.83 -14.14 22.82
C GLN A 731 -22.65 -15.00 22.35
N HIS A 732 -22.93 -16.16 21.75
CA HIS A 732 -21.91 -17.05 21.20
C HIS A 732 -21.07 -16.34 20.13
N LEU A 733 -21.70 -15.74 19.11
CA LEU A 733 -20.99 -15.08 18.01
C LEU A 733 -20.20 -13.84 18.45
N ASN A 734 -20.73 -13.04 19.40
CA ASN A 734 -19.96 -11.91 19.94
C ASN A 734 -18.76 -12.37 20.79
N ALA A 735 -18.85 -13.50 21.49
CA ALA A 735 -17.74 -14.05 22.28
C ALA A 735 -16.55 -14.51 21.41
N ARG A 736 -16.75 -14.69 20.10
CA ARG A 736 -15.68 -15.00 19.13
C ARG A 736 -14.77 -13.80 18.81
N GLY A 737 -15.14 -12.58 19.22
CA GLY A 737 -14.30 -11.39 19.07
C GLY A 737 -13.97 -10.99 17.63
N LEU A 738 -14.87 -11.29 16.68
CA LEU A 738 -14.63 -11.08 15.25
C LEU A 738 -14.48 -9.57 14.91
N PRO A 739 -13.39 -9.15 14.23
CA PRO A 739 -13.18 -7.75 13.88
C PRO A 739 -14.25 -7.18 12.94
N GLY A 740 -14.64 -5.94 13.18
CA GLY A 740 -15.53 -5.17 12.31
C GLY A 740 -16.99 -5.62 12.27
N VAL A 741 -17.46 -6.46 13.19
CA VAL A 741 -18.85 -6.92 13.27
C VAL A 741 -19.38 -6.98 14.71
N ARG A 742 -20.68 -6.77 14.87
CA ARG A 742 -21.46 -6.94 16.10
C ARG A 742 -22.73 -7.73 15.79
N PHE A 743 -23.05 -8.73 16.59
CA PHE A 743 -24.29 -9.50 16.43
C PHE A 743 -25.33 -9.03 17.45
N VAL A 744 -26.52 -8.65 17.00
CA VAL A 744 -27.60 -8.15 17.87
C VAL A 744 -28.76 -9.14 17.83
N PRO A 745 -29.28 -9.63 18.97
CA PRO A 745 -30.41 -10.56 18.97
C PRO A 745 -31.66 -9.90 18.39
N VAL A 746 -32.35 -10.59 17.47
CA VAL A 746 -33.60 -10.14 16.85
C VAL A 746 -34.66 -11.23 16.84
N ARG A 747 -35.91 -10.81 16.69
CA ARG A 747 -37.06 -11.67 16.41
C ARG A 747 -37.84 -11.08 15.25
N PHE A 748 -38.10 -11.88 14.21
CA PHE A 748 -38.72 -11.43 12.97
C PHE A 748 -39.64 -12.50 12.37
N GLN A 749 -40.46 -12.12 11.39
CA GLN A 749 -41.39 -13.02 10.70
C GLN A 749 -41.27 -12.78 9.18
N PRO A 750 -40.61 -13.68 8.43
CA PRO A 750 -40.48 -13.53 6.97
C PRO A 750 -41.84 -13.52 6.26
N THR A 751 -42.01 -12.61 5.30
CA THR A 751 -43.22 -12.56 4.43
C THR A 751 -43.09 -13.45 3.18
N ALA A 752 -41.88 -13.94 2.89
CA ALA A 752 -41.52 -14.76 1.74
C ALA A 752 -40.39 -15.74 2.11
N SER A 753 -40.08 -16.67 1.19
CA SER A 753 -38.97 -17.63 1.34
C SER A 753 -39.06 -18.52 2.60
N VAL A 754 -37.91 -18.99 3.10
CA VAL A 754 -37.77 -19.91 4.24
C VAL A 754 -38.43 -19.33 5.49
N PHE A 755 -39.28 -20.14 6.14
CA PHE A 755 -40.11 -19.78 7.30
C PHE A 755 -41.10 -18.63 7.08
N LYS A 756 -41.59 -18.43 5.85
CA LYS A 756 -42.72 -17.54 5.55
C LYS A 756 -43.86 -17.69 6.58
N GLY A 757 -44.24 -16.59 7.23
CA GLY A 757 -45.32 -16.52 8.20
C GLY A 757 -44.98 -17.09 9.59
N GLN A 758 -43.75 -17.55 9.86
CA GLN A 758 -43.36 -18.10 11.16
C GLN A 758 -42.42 -17.15 11.91
N TRP A 759 -42.59 -17.06 13.22
CA TRP A 759 -41.68 -16.30 14.08
C TRP A 759 -40.31 -16.98 14.14
N CYS A 760 -39.28 -16.26 13.75
CA CYS A 760 -37.87 -16.67 13.85
C CYS A 760 -37.19 -15.87 14.96
N GLY A 761 -36.40 -16.53 15.80
CA GLY A 761 -35.33 -15.89 16.56
C GLY A 761 -34.03 -15.91 15.76
N GLY A 762 -33.13 -14.97 16.01
CA GLY A 762 -31.90 -14.86 15.23
C GLY A 762 -31.02 -13.68 15.60
N VAL A 763 -30.14 -13.31 14.67
CA VAL A 763 -29.19 -12.19 14.81
C VAL A 763 -29.28 -11.22 13.64
N ASN A 764 -29.19 -9.93 13.94
CA ASN A 764 -28.84 -8.86 13.02
C ASN A 764 -27.32 -8.69 13.02
N ILE A 765 -26.72 -8.66 11.84
CA ILE A 765 -25.27 -8.58 11.62
C ILE A 765 -24.90 -7.13 11.32
N VAL A 766 -24.47 -6.40 12.35
CA VAL A 766 -24.09 -4.99 12.24
C VAL A 766 -22.61 -4.88 11.92
N ILE A 767 -22.25 -4.38 10.73
CA ILE A 767 -20.86 -4.06 10.37
C ILE A 767 -20.44 -2.81 11.16
N THR A 768 -19.38 -2.92 11.96
CA THR A 768 -18.82 -1.82 12.75
C THR A 768 -17.54 -1.23 12.14
N ASP A 769 -16.81 -2.00 11.34
CA ASP A 769 -15.67 -1.54 10.53
C ASP A 769 -15.54 -2.40 9.26
N ARG A 770 -15.87 -1.83 8.10
CA ARG A 770 -15.83 -2.54 6.80
C ARG A 770 -14.44 -2.92 6.31
N ALA A 771 -13.38 -2.26 6.79
CA ALA A 771 -12.00 -2.58 6.40
C ALA A 771 -11.48 -3.83 7.13
N GLN A 772 -11.86 -3.98 8.40
CA GLN A 772 -11.53 -5.16 9.21
C GLN A 772 -12.49 -6.33 8.99
N PHE A 773 -13.74 -6.06 8.60
CA PHE A 773 -14.74 -7.09 8.32
C PHE A 773 -14.26 -8.17 7.33
N ARG A 774 -14.61 -9.43 7.60
CA ARG A 774 -14.34 -10.61 6.76
C ARG A 774 -15.64 -11.40 6.59
N SER A 775 -16.33 -11.11 5.49
CA SER A 775 -17.67 -11.60 5.18
C SER A 775 -17.74 -13.12 5.18
N VAL A 776 -16.86 -13.79 4.43
CA VAL A 776 -16.91 -15.24 4.28
C VAL A 776 -16.62 -15.91 5.62
N ARG A 777 -15.68 -15.37 6.40
CA ARG A 777 -15.38 -15.89 7.74
C ARG A 777 -16.59 -15.80 8.67
N VAL A 778 -17.33 -14.68 8.66
CA VAL A 778 -18.57 -14.55 9.43
C VAL A 778 -19.60 -15.60 9.01
N GLY A 779 -19.71 -15.92 7.72
CA GLY A 779 -20.54 -17.05 7.23
C GLY A 779 -20.15 -18.40 7.84
N LEU A 780 -18.84 -18.72 7.87
CA LEU A 780 -18.33 -19.98 8.45
C LEU A 780 -18.50 -20.03 9.98
N GLU A 781 -18.35 -18.91 10.67
CA GLU A 781 -18.58 -18.78 12.12
C GLU A 781 -20.05 -18.99 12.48
N MET A 782 -20.98 -18.43 11.70
CA MET A 782 -22.41 -18.70 11.89
C MET A 782 -22.75 -20.17 11.61
N ALA A 783 -22.19 -20.80 10.57
CA ALA A 783 -22.37 -22.22 10.32
C ALA A 783 -21.87 -23.09 11.49
N ALA A 784 -20.69 -22.79 12.04
CA ALA A 784 -20.15 -23.48 13.20
C ALA A 784 -20.99 -23.26 14.47
N ALA A 785 -21.47 -22.04 14.71
CA ALA A 785 -22.34 -21.72 15.84
C ALA A 785 -23.70 -22.43 15.75
N LEU A 786 -24.31 -22.47 14.56
CA LEU A 786 -25.56 -23.20 14.32
C LEU A 786 -25.38 -24.70 14.57
N ARG A 787 -24.27 -25.29 14.10
CA ARG A 787 -23.90 -26.68 14.38
C ARG A 787 -23.78 -26.97 15.88
N HIS A 788 -23.14 -26.08 16.60
CA HIS A 788 -22.83 -26.27 18.02
C HIS A 788 -24.06 -26.09 18.92
N LEU A 789 -24.87 -25.07 18.65
CA LEU A 789 -26.01 -24.69 19.49
C LEU A 789 -27.30 -25.43 19.13
N TYR A 790 -27.49 -25.79 17.85
CA TYR A 790 -28.74 -26.39 17.35
C TYR A 790 -28.48 -27.67 16.51
N PRO A 791 -27.70 -28.66 17.03
CA PRO A 791 -27.22 -29.82 16.27
C PRO A 791 -28.32 -30.78 15.78
N GLN A 792 -29.53 -30.75 16.37
CA GLN A 792 -30.66 -31.60 15.97
C GLN A 792 -31.55 -30.91 14.93
N ASP A 793 -31.57 -29.58 14.91
CA ASP A 793 -32.46 -28.78 14.07
C ASP A 793 -31.77 -28.29 12.79
N TRP A 794 -30.50 -27.89 12.86
CA TRP A 794 -29.79 -27.29 11.73
C TRP A 794 -29.32 -28.31 10.70
N LYS A 795 -29.65 -28.06 9.43
CA LYS A 795 -29.40 -28.95 8.28
C LYS A 795 -28.33 -28.35 7.37
N ALA A 796 -27.11 -28.83 7.55
CA ALA A 796 -25.90 -28.26 6.93
C ALA A 796 -25.70 -28.68 5.46
N GLU A 797 -26.34 -29.75 4.99
CA GLU A 797 -25.98 -30.48 3.76
C GLU A 797 -25.97 -29.58 2.52
N ARG A 798 -26.88 -28.60 2.49
CA ARG A 798 -27.04 -27.68 1.36
C ARG A 798 -26.09 -26.48 1.38
N LEU A 799 -25.28 -26.30 2.42
CA LEU A 799 -24.22 -25.29 2.49
C LEU A 799 -23.14 -25.55 1.42
N LEU A 800 -22.83 -26.83 1.16
CA LEU A 800 -21.86 -27.23 0.14
C LEU A 800 -22.22 -26.75 -1.27
N ALA A 801 -23.51 -26.55 -1.57
CA ALA A 801 -23.97 -26.14 -2.90
C ALA A 801 -23.53 -24.72 -3.31
N LEU A 802 -23.22 -23.84 -2.34
CA LEU A 802 -22.70 -22.48 -2.60
C LEU A 802 -21.24 -22.33 -2.14
N LEU A 803 -20.83 -23.09 -1.11
CA LEU A 803 -19.43 -23.15 -0.69
C LEU A 803 -18.53 -23.85 -1.72
N VAL A 804 -19.04 -24.88 -2.40
CA VAL A 804 -18.38 -25.66 -3.46
C VAL A 804 -16.93 -26.03 -3.12
N HIS A 805 -16.67 -26.43 -1.87
CA HIS A 805 -15.35 -26.86 -1.41
C HIS A 805 -15.48 -27.94 -0.34
N ALA A 806 -15.31 -29.21 -0.73
CA ALA A 806 -15.54 -30.35 0.16
C ALA A 806 -14.68 -30.30 1.41
N GLN A 807 -13.39 -29.97 1.30
CA GLN A 807 -12.49 -29.98 2.46
C GLN A 807 -12.94 -28.99 3.56
N THR A 808 -13.43 -27.81 3.19
CA THR A 808 -13.96 -26.83 4.16
C THR A 808 -15.30 -27.28 4.73
N PHE A 809 -16.19 -27.85 3.90
CA PHE A 809 -17.46 -28.41 4.35
C PHE A 809 -17.28 -29.57 5.34
N ASP A 810 -16.36 -30.49 5.04
CA ASP A 810 -16.04 -31.65 5.87
C ASP A 810 -15.39 -31.24 7.19
N ALA A 811 -14.55 -30.20 7.18
CA ALA A 811 -13.96 -29.63 8.39
C ALA A 811 -15.03 -29.06 9.32
N LEU A 812 -15.95 -28.23 8.80
CA LEU A 812 -17.10 -27.72 9.56
C LEU A 812 -18.00 -28.86 10.05
N SER A 813 -18.23 -29.87 9.21
CA SER A 813 -19.04 -31.06 9.54
C SER A 813 -18.38 -31.95 10.60
N ARG A 814 -17.06 -31.87 10.80
CA ARG A 814 -16.35 -32.47 11.95
C ARG A 814 -16.29 -31.55 13.18
N GLY A 815 -16.84 -30.33 13.11
CA GLY A 815 -16.80 -29.36 14.20
C GLY A 815 -15.45 -28.65 14.35
N GLN A 816 -14.61 -28.61 13.30
CA GLN A 816 -13.36 -27.87 13.33
C GLN A 816 -13.62 -26.35 13.43
N ASP A 817 -12.89 -25.68 14.34
CA ASP A 817 -13.02 -24.25 14.55
C ASP A 817 -12.65 -23.45 13.28
N PRO A 818 -13.52 -22.54 12.78
CA PRO A 818 -13.22 -21.69 11.62
C PRO A 818 -11.94 -20.83 11.75
N GLN A 819 -11.46 -20.54 12.97
CA GLN A 819 -10.18 -19.88 13.23
C GLN A 819 -8.97 -20.74 12.84
N ALA A 820 -9.07 -22.06 12.97
CA ALA A 820 -8.06 -22.97 12.43
C ALA A 820 -8.08 -23.00 10.89
N LEU A 821 -9.25 -22.76 10.29
CA LEU A 821 -9.40 -22.74 8.82
C LEU A 821 -8.88 -21.45 8.18
N SER A 822 -8.90 -20.29 8.87
CA SER A 822 -8.46 -19.02 8.28
C SER A 822 -7.04 -19.07 7.72
N LEU A 823 -6.06 -19.64 8.43
CA LEU A 823 -4.66 -19.67 7.97
C LEU A 823 -4.52 -20.36 6.59
N THR A 824 -5.27 -21.43 6.37
CA THR A 824 -5.31 -22.12 5.08
C THR A 824 -6.06 -21.31 4.02
N LEU A 825 -7.20 -20.69 4.38
CA LEU A 825 -7.99 -19.88 3.45
C LEU A 825 -7.30 -18.57 3.05
N ASP A 826 -6.52 -17.97 3.95
CA ASP A 826 -5.73 -16.76 3.70
C ASP A 826 -4.58 -17.05 2.73
N SER A 827 -3.89 -18.19 2.87
CA SER A 827 -2.86 -18.61 1.90
C SER A 827 -3.44 -18.94 0.52
N VAL A 828 -4.63 -19.53 0.46
CA VAL A 828 -5.40 -19.71 -0.79
C VAL A 828 -5.77 -18.35 -1.41
N ALA A 829 -6.18 -17.36 -0.60
CA ALA A 829 -6.48 -16.01 -1.07
C ALA A 829 -5.24 -15.29 -1.64
N GLU A 830 -4.07 -15.41 -1.01
CA GLU A 830 -2.81 -14.88 -1.55
C GLU A 830 -2.38 -15.59 -2.85
N ALA A 831 -2.49 -16.92 -2.92
CA ALA A 831 -2.22 -17.66 -4.15
C ALA A 831 -3.16 -17.22 -5.30
N PHE A 832 -4.44 -16.99 -5.01
CA PHE A 832 -5.38 -16.44 -5.99
C PHE A 832 -5.04 -15.00 -6.39
N LYS A 833 -4.61 -14.15 -5.45
CA LYS A 833 -4.16 -12.78 -5.75
C LYS A 833 -2.98 -12.75 -6.73
N LEU A 834 -2.05 -13.72 -6.64
CA LEU A 834 -0.98 -13.91 -7.61
C LEU A 834 -1.52 -14.39 -8.97
N ARG A 835 -2.34 -15.46 -8.98
CA ARG A 835 -2.95 -16.03 -10.20
C ARG A 835 -3.70 -14.98 -11.03
N ARG A 836 -4.45 -14.08 -10.38
CA ARG A 836 -5.26 -13.07 -11.07
C ARG A 836 -4.46 -11.89 -11.64
N GLN A 837 -3.22 -11.64 -11.21
CA GLN A 837 -2.42 -10.46 -11.63
C GLN A 837 -2.43 -10.21 -13.14
N PRO A 838 -2.25 -11.21 -14.02
CA PRO A 838 -2.18 -10.98 -15.47
C PRO A 838 -3.51 -10.59 -16.13
N PHE A 839 -4.60 -10.52 -15.38
CA PHE A 839 -5.95 -10.14 -15.85
C PHE A 839 -6.43 -8.80 -15.28
N LEU A 840 -5.69 -8.21 -14.34
CA LEU A 840 -6.12 -7.00 -13.66
C LEU A 840 -5.98 -5.78 -14.57
N LEU A 841 -6.98 -4.90 -14.53
CA LEU A 841 -7.05 -3.69 -15.37
C LEU A 841 -6.80 -2.39 -14.57
N TYR A 842 -6.86 -2.44 -13.23
CA TYR A 842 -6.95 -1.27 -12.34
C TYR A 842 -5.89 -1.23 -11.24
#